data_AF-A0A2T4VJV5-F1
#
_entry.id   AF-A0A2T4VJV5-F1
#
_cell.length_a   1.000
_cell.length_b   1.000
_cell.length_c   1.000
_cell.angle_alpha   90.00
_cell.angle_beta   90.00
_cell.angle_gamma   90.00
#
_symmetry.space_group_name_H-M   'P 1'
#
loop_
_entity.id
_entity.type
_entity.pdbx_description
1 polymer ?
#
loop_
_entity_poly.entity_id
_entity_poly.type
_entity_poly.pdbx_seq_one_letter_code
_entity_poly.pdbx_strand_id
1 'polypeptide(L)'
;MRARRIASPLGVSRAVLAALLLVGLAASPRASAAPYTLFESGQVRPLALSPSGRLLFAVNTPDSRLEVFRIRPGGLTHLSSVSVGLEPVAVAARSDEEVWVVNHLSDSVSVVQLALNGLGGTVVRTLLVGDEPRDIVFAGPGKNRAFITAAHRGQNVPFDPQFTTPGIGRADVWVFDANNPGTSLGGNPLNIVTLFSDTPRALAATPDGSRVYAAAFHSGNRTTIIHELLVPNGGEADGGVPGPNINFEGKDAPETGVLVKFNGQDWVDSLGRPWTEHVKFSLPDKDVFVIDATANPPEQLSGPAGFYSGVGTILFNMAVNPVNGKVYVSNTEARNDLRFEGPGIFAGTSLRGHLHESRITVLSSSGVAPRHLNKHINYDVCCAPIPNPENEKSLAQPLGMTVTSDGATLYVAAFGSSKIGVYATAALEADTFVPSTANQILLSGGGPTGMVLDEARGRMYVLTRFDNAISIVNTATRQEIAHLPMYNPEPASVVAGRPFLYDARKSSSHGDSSCASCHIFGDFDSLDWNLGNPDESYKENKNPIVQVPIEFGDDPTFGQDANFHPVKGPLSTQSLRGMANHGPMHWRGDRTGGNAAPNVQPDSGAFDEVAAFKQFNPAFMNLLGRHAQLTPSEMQQFSDFILQVMYPPNPVRSLDNSLTPAQQAGRDFFMNTVSFFHGPCNSCHRLDPNANPSAGPFKGFFGTEGGSAFVGTAIFPKTPHLRNVYQKVGMFGVDYDFGFTSPDPFLGDQVRGFGFNSDGSIDTLFRFNSGFDFHPIFNSVGIPNTPEGVQIKRDMEQFLLAFDSNLAPIVGQQVTLTASNSSVVGPRINLLMARANAGECDLVVKGRIALDEVGFLYQGGGRFKSDRRALPFIPDAALRLLVSAGGALTYTCTPPGSGQRIGIDRDLDGFLDGDERAARSDPADPGSTP
;
A
#
# COMPACT_ATOMS: atom_id res chain seq x y z
N MET A 1 33.99 -50.85 -62.55
CA MET A 1 33.40 -52.11 -63.07
C MET A 1 32.45 -52.66 -62.02
N ARG A 2 31.37 -53.28 -62.50
CA ARG A 2 30.23 -53.93 -61.79
C ARG A 2 30.74 -54.97 -60.74
N ALA A 3 30.01 -55.37 -59.69
CA ALA A 3 28.60 -55.73 -59.68
C ALA A 3 27.99 -55.83 -58.25
N ARG A 4 26.84 -55.16 -58.04
CA ARG A 4 25.51 -55.69 -57.64
C ARG A 4 25.38 -56.78 -56.54
N ARG A 5 24.59 -56.52 -55.46
CA ARG A 5 23.20 -57.02 -55.21
C ARG A 5 22.68 -56.89 -53.74
N ILE A 6 21.41 -56.44 -53.63
CA ILE A 6 20.24 -56.94 -52.83
C ILE A 6 20.07 -56.63 -51.31
N ALA A 7 19.05 -55.76 -51.04
CA ALA A 7 17.87 -55.75 -50.13
C ALA A 7 17.86 -56.19 -48.63
N SER A 8 17.42 -55.23 -47.77
CA SER A 8 16.37 -55.15 -46.69
C SER A 8 15.95 -56.38 -45.85
N PRO A 9 15.43 -56.26 -44.58
CA PRO A 9 14.51 -55.20 -44.09
C PRO A 9 14.58 -54.79 -42.59
N LEU A 10 13.55 -54.01 -42.16
CA LEU A 10 13.04 -53.69 -40.82
C LEU A 10 13.44 -52.35 -40.19
N GLY A 11 12.46 -51.44 -40.19
CA GLY A 11 12.52 -50.11 -39.62
C GLY A 11 12.34 -50.10 -38.11
N VAL A 12 13.19 -49.32 -37.45
CA VAL A 12 13.02 -48.86 -36.08
C VAL A 12 12.34 -47.49 -36.13
N SER A 13 11.25 -47.37 -35.39
CA SER A 13 10.40 -46.18 -35.34
C SER A 13 11.15 -44.95 -34.83
N ARG A 14 10.82 -43.77 -35.39
CA ARG A 14 11.39 -42.43 -35.08
C ARG A 14 11.23 -41.97 -33.61
N ALA A 15 10.74 -42.82 -32.72
CA ALA A 15 10.46 -42.50 -31.32
C ALA A 15 11.68 -42.60 -30.38
N VAL A 16 12.77 -43.27 -30.77
CA VAL A 16 13.90 -43.54 -29.84
C VAL A 16 15.05 -42.54 -29.97
N LEU A 17 15.19 -41.84 -31.09
CA LEU A 17 16.20 -40.76 -31.24
C LEU A 17 15.76 -39.42 -30.61
N ALA A 18 14.46 -39.25 -30.33
CA ALA A 18 13.93 -38.08 -29.63
C ALA A 18 14.18 -38.13 -28.11
N ALA A 19 14.42 -39.32 -27.53
CA ALA A 19 14.60 -39.48 -26.09
C ALA A 19 16.02 -39.17 -25.58
N LEU A 20 17.03 -39.09 -26.46
CA LEU A 20 18.43 -38.84 -26.09
C LEU A 20 18.94 -37.43 -26.43
N LEU A 21 18.14 -36.61 -27.12
CA LEU A 21 18.35 -35.15 -27.26
C LEU A 21 17.55 -34.33 -26.21
N LEU A 22 16.80 -35.00 -25.32
CA LEU A 22 15.94 -34.39 -24.31
C LEU A 22 16.46 -34.53 -22.86
N VAL A 23 17.69 -35.02 -22.67
CA VAL A 23 18.33 -35.17 -21.33
C VAL A 23 19.60 -34.30 -21.20
N GLY A 24 19.86 -33.44 -22.17
CA GLY A 24 20.97 -32.47 -22.18
C GLY A 24 20.56 -31.00 -21.97
N LEU A 25 19.31 -30.73 -21.60
CA LEU A 25 18.95 -29.45 -21.01
C LEU A 25 19.43 -29.49 -19.56
N ALA A 26 20.70 -29.11 -19.41
CA ALA A 26 21.33 -28.88 -18.14
C ALA A 26 20.34 -28.11 -17.25
N ALA A 27 20.11 -28.64 -16.06
CA ALA A 27 19.57 -27.88 -14.96
C ALA A 27 20.34 -26.56 -14.92
N SER A 28 19.71 -25.48 -15.39
CA SER A 28 20.11 -24.16 -14.97
C SER A 28 20.16 -24.25 -13.45
N PRO A 29 21.25 -23.81 -12.79
CA PRO A 29 21.14 -23.59 -11.36
C PRO A 29 19.86 -22.76 -11.21
N ARG A 30 18.96 -23.14 -10.30
CA ARG A 30 17.97 -22.18 -9.79
C ARG A 30 18.82 -20.97 -9.47
N ALA A 31 18.75 -19.92 -10.30
CA ALA A 31 19.28 -18.63 -9.92
C ALA A 31 18.63 -18.41 -8.57
N SER A 32 19.43 -18.44 -7.50
CA SER A 32 18.97 -18.02 -6.20
C SER A 32 18.33 -16.67 -6.48
N ALA A 33 17.01 -16.57 -6.36
CA ALA A 33 16.32 -15.32 -6.62
C ALA A 33 17.06 -14.28 -5.79
N ALA A 34 17.66 -13.32 -6.48
CA ALA A 34 18.35 -12.24 -5.82
C ALA A 34 17.44 -11.64 -4.75
N PRO A 35 17.96 -11.23 -3.58
CA PRO A 35 17.15 -10.65 -2.53
C PRO A 35 16.49 -9.34 -3.02
N TYR A 36 15.21 -9.45 -3.39
CA TYR A 36 14.33 -8.34 -3.73
C TYR A 36 13.27 -8.19 -2.63
N THR A 37 13.15 -6.98 -2.06
CA THR A 37 12.11 -6.67 -1.07
C THR A 37 10.96 -5.95 -1.75
N LEU A 38 9.77 -6.57 -1.72
CA LEU A 38 8.58 -6.05 -2.38
C LEU A 38 7.69 -5.27 -1.40
N PHE A 39 7.48 -3.98 -1.64
CA PHE A 39 6.56 -3.14 -0.85
C PHE A 39 5.20 -2.92 -1.53
N GLU A 40 5.15 -3.11 -2.84
CA GLU A 40 3.95 -2.92 -3.68
C GLU A 40 3.36 -1.49 -3.56
N SER A 41 4.22 -0.46 -3.59
CA SER A 41 3.77 0.94 -3.47
C SER A 41 2.91 1.39 -4.65
N GLY A 42 1.81 2.07 -4.36
CA GLY A 42 0.88 2.56 -5.39
C GLY A 42 1.33 3.87 -6.04
N GLN A 43 1.67 3.85 -7.32
CA GLN A 43 2.03 5.04 -8.11
C GLN A 43 0.89 6.07 -8.23
N VAL A 44 1.24 7.35 -8.37
CA VAL A 44 0.27 8.45 -8.51
C VAL A 44 0.46 9.22 -9.81
N ARG A 45 1.69 9.66 -10.08
CA ARG A 45 2.04 10.43 -11.30
C ARG A 45 3.36 9.90 -11.89
N PRO A 46 3.35 8.69 -12.44
CA PRO A 46 4.59 7.97 -12.76
C PRO A 46 5.30 8.48 -14.02
N LEU A 47 4.69 9.41 -14.78
CA LEU A 47 5.23 9.95 -16.03
C LEU A 47 5.17 11.48 -16.04
N ALA A 48 6.18 12.10 -16.64
CA ALA A 48 6.20 13.53 -16.94
C ALA A 48 6.86 13.82 -18.30
N LEU A 49 6.34 14.80 -19.04
CA LEU A 49 7.01 15.35 -20.21
C LEU A 49 7.91 16.51 -19.79
N SER A 50 9.08 16.63 -20.41
CA SER A 50 9.85 17.87 -20.37
C SER A 50 9.02 19.02 -20.96
N PRO A 51 9.16 20.28 -20.50
CA PRO A 51 8.45 21.42 -21.07
C PRO A 51 8.61 21.59 -22.59
N SER A 52 9.77 21.22 -23.17
CA SER A 52 9.96 21.26 -24.63
C SER A 52 9.26 20.12 -25.40
N GLY A 53 8.69 19.14 -24.71
CA GLY A 53 8.12 17.92 -25.32
C GLY A 53 9.14 17.03 -26.03
N ARG A 54 10.44 17.15 -25.70
CA ARG A 54 11.54 16.36 -26.29
C ARG A 54 11.89 15.11 -25.48
N LEU A 55 11.69 15.16 -24.17
CA LEU A 55 11.98 14.07 -23.25
C LEU A 55 10.71 13.59 -22.54
N LEU A 56 10.68 12.30 -22.27
CA LEU A 56 9.74 11.65 -21.37
C LEU A 56 10.51 11.12 -20.16
N PHE A 57 9.98 11.38 -18.97
CA PHE A 57 10.50 10.91 -17.70
C PHE A 57 9.56 9.87 -17.12
N ALA A 58 10.11 8.77 -16.59
CA ALA A 58 9.34 7.72 -15.94
C ALA A 58 9.96 7.34 -14.60
N VAL A 59 9.13 7.11 -13.57
CA VAL A 59 9.59 6.47 -12.34
C VAL A 59 9.60 4.94 -12.54
N ASN A 60 10.77 4.35 -12.41
CA ASN A 60 10.93 2.90 -12.34
C ASN A 60 10.89 2.49 -10.87
N THR A 61 9.68 2.33 -10.33
CA THR A 61 9.43 2.00 -8.91
C THR A 61 10.25 0.82 -8.40
N PRO A 62 10.24 -0.37 -9.05
CA PRO A 62 10.97 -1.53 -8.54
C PRO A 62 12.50 -1.35 -8.59
N ASP A 63 13.00 -0.48 -9.46
CA ASP A 63 14.44 -0.24 -9.59
C ASP A 63 14.95 0.99 -8.84
N SER A 64 14.07 1.80 -8.24
CA SER A 64 14.42 3.04 -7.53
C SER A 64 15.16 4.05 -8.42
N ARG A 65 14.66 4.23 -9.66
CA ARG A 65 15.27 5.11 -10.67
C ARG A 65 14.29 6.03 -11.37
N LEU A 66 14.83 7.17 -11.82
CA LEU A 66 14.24 8.00 -12.86
C LEU A 66 14.81 7.58 -14.21
N GLU A 67 13.94 7.09 -15.10
CA GLU A 67 14.29 6.75 -16.48
C GLU A 67 14.02 7.94 -17.41
N VAL A 68 14.98 8.21 -18.29
CA VAL A 68 14.94 9.34 -19.22
C VAL A 68 14.90 8.83 -20.65
N PHE A 69 13.86 9.19 -21.40
CA PHE A 69 13.68 8.80 -22.79
C PHE A 69 13.64 10.01 -23.71
N ARG A 70 14.21 9.86 -24.90
CA ARG A 70 13.98 10.77 -26.02
C ARG A 70 12.72 10.38 -26.77
N ILE A 71 11.87 11.36 -27.03
CA ILE A 71 10.72 11.20 -27.91
C ILE A 71 11.17 11.32 -29.36
N ARG A 72 10.87 10.29 -30.17
CA ARG A 72 11.17 10.21 -31.61
C ARG A 72 9.90 9.96 -32.41
N PRO A 73 9.88 10.28 -33.72
CA PRO A 73 8.79 9.87 -34.60
C PRO A 73 8.55 8.35 -34.61
N GLY A 74 9.57 7.52 -34.36
CA GLY A 74 9.43 6.06 -34.29
C GLY A 74 9.04 5.48 -32.93
N GLY A 75 9.01 6.28 -31.85
CA GLY A 75 8.76 5.78 -30.49
C GLY A 75 9.64 6.48 -29.45
N LEU A 76 10.02 5.74 -28.40
CA LEU A 76 10.90 6.21 -27.34
C LEU A 76 12.30 5.59 -27.51
N THR A 77 13.34 6.37 -27.21
CA THR A 77 14.72 5.88 -27.10
C THR A 77 15.20 6.16 -25.69
N HIS A 78 15.55 5.13 -24.93
CA HIS A 78 16.16 5.31 -23.60
C HIS A 78 17.50 6.08 -23.74
N LEU A 79 17.75 7.02 -22.84
CA LEU A 79 18.94 7.86 -22.85
C LEU A 79 19.82 7.66 -21.62
N SER A 80 19.20 7.64 -20.44
CA SER A 80 19.91 7.50 -19.17
C SER A 80 18.95 7.08 -18.06
N SER A 81 19.54 6.62 -16.97
CA SER A 81 18.85 6.20 -15.76
C SER A 81 19.53 6.85 -14.55
N VAL A 82 18.76 7.45 -13.64
CA VAL A 82 19.30 8.15 -12.46
C VAL A 82 18.77 7.49 -11.20
N SER A 83 19.66 6.99 -10.34
CA SER A 83 19.27 6.49 -9.01
C SER A 83 18.66 7.60 -8.16
N VAL A 84 17.47 7.36 -7.62
CA VAL A 84 16.73 8.24 -6.71
C VAL A 84 16.48 7.50 -5.39
N GLY A 85 15.50 7.92 -4.60
CA GLY A 85 15.09 7.17 -3.41
C GLY A 85 14.26 5.93 -3.73
N LEU A 86 14.01 5.13 -2.70
CA LEU A 86 13.28 3.87 -2.82
C LEU A 86 11.79 4.12 -3.05
N GLU A 87 11.19 3.22 -3.84
CA GLU A 87 9.78 3.25 -4.23
C GLU A 87 9.35 4.62 -4.82
N PRO A 88 9.95 5.11 -5.92
CA PRO A 88 9.51 6.35 -6.54
C PRO A 88 8.12 6.18 -7.17
N VAL A 89 7.21 7.12 -6.87
CA VAL A 89 5.77 7.01 -7.21
C VAL A 89 5.23 8.19 -8.02
N ALA A 90 5.94 9.32 -8.02
CA ALA A 90 5.58 10.51 -8.79
C ALA A 90 6.81 11.26 -9.32
N VAL A 91 6.65 11.88 -10.48
CA VAL A 91 7.68 12.73 -11.11
C VAL A 91 7.05 14.00 -11.69
N ALA A 92 7.76 15.13 -11.55
CA ALA A 92 7.42 16.39 -12.18
C ALA A 92 8.66 17.08 -12.77
N ALA A 93 8.55 17.56 -14.02
CA ALA A 93 9.62 18.29 -14.69
C ALA A 93 9.39 19.80 -14.54
N ARG A 94 10.36 20.50 -13.95
CA ARG A 94 10.33 21.97 -13.79
C ARG A 94 10.92 22.66 -15.01
N SER A 95 11.93 22.05 -15.62
CA SER A 95 12.56 22.46 -16.87
C SER A 95 12.93 21.23 -17.70
N ASP A 96 13.58 21.43 -18.85
CA ASP A 96 14.18 20.33 -19.61
C ASP A 96 15.36 19.66 -18.88
N GLU A 97 15.89 20.31 -17.82
CA GLU A 97 17.12 19.91 -17.13
C GLU A 97 16.93 19.69 -15.63
N GLU A 98 15.74 19.95 -15.08
CA GLU A 98 15.46 19.78 -13.66
C GLU A 98 14.15 19.02 -13.43
N VAL A 99 14.26 17.90 -12.72
CA VAL A 99 13.17 16.95 -12.49
C VAL A 99 13.12 16.59 -11.01
N TRP A 100 11.92 16.60 -10.43
CA TRP A 100 11.68 16.26 -9.03
C TRP A 100 10.95 14.92 -8.96
N VAL A 101 11.45 14.01 -8.11
CA VAL A 101 10.93 12.65 -7.96
C VAL A 101 10.55 12.39 -6.51
N VAL A 102 9.31 11.97 -6.27
CA VAL A 102 8.79 11.64 -4.95
C VAL A 102 9.06 10.16 -4.66
N ASN A 103 9.77 9.89 -3.57
CA ASN A 103 10.22 8.56 -3.16
C ASN A 103 9.43 8.11 -1.93
N HIS A 104 8.48 7.19 -2.12
CA HIS A 104 7.46 6.84 -1.13
C HIS A 104 8.05 6.20 0.13
N LEU A 105 8.95 5.22 -0.03
CA LEU A 105 9.57 4.53 1.11
C LEU A 105 10.69 5.35 1.77
N SER A 106 11.30 6.24 1.00
CA SER A 106 12.44 7.05 1.46
C SER A 106 12.05 8.35 2.14
N ASP A 107 10.76 8.62 2.34
CA ASP A 107 10.20 9.85 2.92
C ASP A 107 10.84 11.13 2.37
N SER A 108 11.07 11.15 1.05
CA SER A 108 11.89 12.18 0.44
C SER A 108 11.52 12.51 -0.99
N VAL A 109 12.02 13.67 -1.43
CA VAL A 109 11.97 14.11 -2.83
C VAL A 109 13.39 14.27 -3.35
N SER A 110 13.72 13.61 -4.45
CA SER A 110 14.99 13.78 -5.17
C SER A 110 14.85 14.89 -6.20
N VAL A 111 15.67 15.93 -6.09
CA VAL A 111 15.84 16.96 -7.13
C VAL A 111 17.00 16.54 -8.03
N VAL A 112 16.67 16.18 -9.26
CA VAL A 112 17.59 15.68 -10.27
C VAL A 112 17.94 16.82 -11.24
N GLN A 113 19.23 17.12 -11.33
CA GLN A 113 19.79 17.94 -12.41
C GLN A 113 20.24 17.02 -13.54
N LEU A 114 19.70 17.21 -14.73
CA LEU A 114 20.07 16.48 -15.93
C LEU A 114 21.21 17.16 -16.66
N ALA A 115 22.03 16.34 -17.33
CA ALA A 115 22.98 16.80 -18.32
C ALA A 115 22.25 17.20 -19.62
N LEU A 116 22.95 17.94 -20.48
CA LEU A 116 22.42 18.42 -21.75
C LEU A 116 21.73 17.29 -22.54
N ASN A 117 20.49 17.54 -22.95
CA ASN A 117 19.63 16.61 -23.71
C ASN A 117 19.29 15.28 -22.99
N GLY A 118 19.44 15.19 -21.66
CA GLY A 118 19.04 14.03 -20.87
C GLY A 118 19.97 12.82 -20.96
N LEU A 119 21.24 13.02 -21.37
CA LEU A 119 22.25 11.94 -21.50
C LEU A 119 22.88 11.51 -20.16
N GLY A 120 22.28 11.90 -19.05
CA GLY A 120 22.71 11.63 -17.70
C GLY A 120 22.03 12.57 -16.71
N GLY A 121 22.16 12.29 -15.43
CA GLY A 121 21.67 13.16 -14.38
C GLY A 121 22.34 12.87 -13.05
N THR A 122 22.13 13.79 -12.11
CA THR A 122 22.64 13.68 -10.73
C THR A 122 21.56 14.19 -9.79
N VAL A 123 21.29 13.47 -8.70
CA VAL A 123 20.54 14.03 -7.58
C VAL A 123 21.41 15.10 -6.93
N VAL A 124 20.98 16.36 -6.99
CA VAL A 124 21.70 17.51 -6.41
C VAL A 124 21.15 17.91 -5.05
N ARG A 125 19.94 17.44 -4.74
CA ARG A 125 19.28 17.68 -3.46
C ARG A 125 18.31 16.55 -3.15
N THR A 126 18.31 16.13 -1.89
CA THR A 126 17.25 15.31 -1.31
C THR A 126 16.51 16.17 -0.29
N LEU A 127 15.21 16.37 -0.48
CA LEU A 127 14.32 16.99 0.51
C LEU A 127 13.71 15.89 1.36
N LEU A 128 13.61 16.11 2.67
CA LEU A 128 12.98 15.17 3.59
C LEU A 128 11.60 15.72 3.98
N VAL A 129 10.58 14.88 3.91
CA VAL A 129 9.17 15.23 4.18
C VAL A 129 8.57 14.22 5.16
N GLY A 130 7.27 14.32 5.44
CA GLY A 130 6.55 13.32 6.22
C GLY A 130 6.56 11.93 5.57
N ASP A 131 6.12 10.95 6.34
CA ASP A 131 6.00 9.54 5.96
C ASP A 131 5.16 9.36 4.68
N GLU A 132 5.57 8.41 3.84
CA GLU A 132 4.85 7.98 2.64
C GLU A 132 4.44 9.14 1.70
N PRO A 133 5.37 9.97 1.17
CA PRO A 133 5.00 11.01 0.22
C PRO A 133 4.50 10.40 -1.09
N ARG A 134 3.56 11.06 -1.77
CA ARG A 134 2.78 10.44 -2.86
C ARG A 134 2.72 11.21 -4.18
N ASP A 135 2.49 12.51 -4.17
CA ASP A 135 2.37 13.32 -5.40
C ASP A 135 3.10 14.66 -5.27
N ILE A 136 3.34 15.30 -6.42
CA ILE A 136 3.97 16.61 -6.53
C ILE A 136 3.34 17.43 -7.66
N VAL A 137 3.05 18.71 -7.39
CA VAL A 137 2.72 19.71 -8.41
C VAL A 137 3.45 21.03 -8.17
N PHE A 138 3.69 21.78 -9.25
CA PHE A 138 4.22 23.14 -9.19
C PHE A 138 3.11 24.17 -9.40
N ALA A 139 2.99 25.14 -8.49
CA ALA A 139 1.97 26.18 -8.52
C ALA A 139 2.46 27.49 -7.86
N GLY A 140 1.55 28.43 -7.62
CA GLY A 140 1.83 29.76 -7.08
C GLY A 140 2.44 30.72 -8.11
N PRO A 141 2.88 31.92 -7.67
CA PRO A 141 3.43 32.94 -8.56
C PRO A 141 4.61 32.40 -9.38
N GLY A 142 4.46 32.39 -10.71
CA GLY A 142 5.46 31.84 -11.63
C GLY A 142 5.65 30.32 -11.56
N LYS A 143 4.74 29.58 -10.91
CA LYS A 143 4.86 28.14 -10.64
C LYS A 143 6.13 27.76 -9.88
N ASN A 144 6.60 28.67 -9.02
CA ASN A 144 7.84 28.54 -8.28
C ASN A 144 7.69 27.83 -6.93
N ARG A 145 6.52 27.27 -6.61
CA ARG A 145 6.28 26.54 -5.37
C ARG A 145 5.98 25.08 -5.66
N ALA A 146 6.70 24.18 -5.01
CA ALA A 146 6.46 22.74 -5.08
C ALA A 146 5.55 22.33 -3.92
N PHE A 147 4.43 21.68 -4.22
CA PHE A 147 3.49 21.13 -3.26
C PHE A 147 3.64 19.60 -3.27
N ILE A 148 3.85 18.98 -2.11
CA ILE A 148 4.07 17.54 -1.96
C ILE A 148 3.14 16.98 -0.88
N THR A 149 2.39 15.93 -1.20
CA THR A 149 1.54 15.22 -0.21
C THR A 149 2.37 14.26 0.61
N ALA A 150 2.15 14.23 1.92
CA ALA A 150 2.71 13.26 2.85
C ALA A 150 1.76 13.02 4.03
N ALA A 151 1.94 11.91 4.76
CA ALA A 151 1.19 11.68 5.99
C ALA A 151 1.64 12.65 7.10
N HIS A 152 0.72 13.01 8.01
CA HIS A 152 1.01 13.80 9.21
C HIS A 152 1.71 12.96 10.29
N ARG A 153 2.91 12.46 9.97
CA ARG A 153 3.80 11.63 10.82
C ARG A 153 5.11 11.39 10.06
N GLY A 154 6.06 10.68 10.68
CA GLY A 154 7.33 10.28 10.05
C GLY A 154 8.54 10.80 10.80
N GLN A 155 9.71 10.17 10.62
CA GLN A 155 10.90 10.55 11.40
C GLN A 155 11.52 11.90 10.99
N ASN A 156 11.03 12.51 9.92
CA ASN A 156 11.54 13.78 9.39
C ASN A 156 10.57 14.96 9.61
N VAL A 157 9.44 14.77 10.31
CA VAL A 157 8.52 15.87 10.64
C VAL A 157 9.08 16.77 11.75
N PRO A 158 8.87 18.10 11.71
CA PRO A 158 9.38 19.03 12.72
C PRO A 158 8.41 19.26 13.90
N PHE A 159 7.38 18.44 14.04
CA PHE A 159 6.29 18.60 15.02
C PHE A 159 5.90 17.27 15.66
N ASP A 160 5.11 17.31 16.75
CA ASP A 160 4.47 16.13 17.32
C ASP A 160 3.25 15.73 16.45
N PRO A 161 3.15 14.50 15.93
CA PRO A 161 1.99 14.04 15.17
C PRO A 161 0.67 13.98 15.95
N GLN A 162 0.72 14.13 17.28
CA GLN A 162 -0.45 14.15 18.17
C GLN A 162 -1.36 12.93 17.98
N PHE A 163 -0.77 11.73 17.92
CA PHE A 163 -1.51 10.48 17.67
C PHE A 163 -2.70 10.27 18.61
N THR A 164 -2.62 10.71 19.86
CA THR A 164 -3.64 10.47 20.89
C THR A 164 -4.58 11.66 21.11
N THR A 165 -4.56 12.66 20.23
CA THR A 165 -5.39 13.86 20.35
C THR A 165 -6.56 13.79 19.36
N PRO A 166 -7.82 13.92 19.82
CA PRO A 166 -8.99 14.01 18.95
C PRO A 166 -8.96 15.24 18.04
N GLY A 167 -9.63 15.16 16.89
CA GLY A 167 -9.82 16.33 16.02
C GLY A 167 -8.55 16.85 15.34
N ILE A 168 -7.51 16.01 15.20
CA ILE A 168 -6.30 16.35 14.44
C ILE A 168 -6.44 15.83 13.02
N GLY A 169 -6.24 16.73 12.04
CA GLY A 169 -6.08 16.35 10.63
C GLY A 169 -4.78 15.56 10.43
N ARG A 170 -4.80 14.58 9.53
CA ARG A 170 -3.69 13.65 9.30
C ARG A 170 -3.13 13.65 7.88
N ALA A 171 -3.57 14.62 7.06
CA ALA A 171 -3.04 14.88 5.73
C ALA A 171 -2.17 16.13 5.71
N ASP A 172 -0.91 16.02 5.29
CA ASP A 172 -0.05 17.18 5.10
C ASP A 172 0.24 17.45 3.62
N VAL A 173 0.31 18.74 3.28
CA VAL A 173 0.88 19.24 2.03
C VAL A 173 2.08 20.11 2.36
N TRP A 174 3.26 19.59 2.07
CA TRP A 174 4.54 20.28 2.23
C TRP A 174 4.75 21.23 1.05
N VAL A 175 5.11 22.48 1.35
CA VAL A 175 5.32 23.51 0.33
C VAL A 175 6.75 24.02 0.38
N PHE A 176 7.50 23.91 -0.70
CA PHE A 176 8.86 24.45 -0.82
C PHE A 176 8.92 25.56 -1.87
N ASP A 177 9.81 26.54 -1.68
CA ASP A 177 10.27 27.40 -2.78
C ASP A 177 11.15 26.55 -3.69
N ALA A 178 10.70 26.30 -4.91
CA ALA A 178 11.41 25.46 -5.88
C ALA A 178 12.71 26.10 -6.38
N ASN A 179 12.84 27.43 -6.30
CA ASN A 179 14.09 28.13 -6.67
C ASN A 179 15.11 28.12 -5.54
N ASN A 180 14.64 27.99 -4.29
CA ASN A 180 15.49 27.98 -3.12
C ASN A 180 14.91 27.03 -2.06
N PRO A 181 15.09 25.71 -2.22
CA PRO A 181 14.50 24.72 -1.31
C PRO A 181 15.17 24.71 0.07
N GLY A 182 16.17 25.56 0.30
CA GLY A 182 16.80 25.77 1.61
C GLY A 182 17.99 24.85 1.91
N THR A 183 18.74 25.23 2.94
CA THR A 183 20.05 24.67 3.30
C THR A 183 20.02 23.72 4.51
N SER A 184 18.88 23.55 5.17
CA SER A 184 18.72 22.59 6.27
C SER A 184 18.88 21.13 5.77
N LEU A 185 18.89 20.13 6.65
CA LEU A 185 19.01 18.72 6.24
C LEU A 185 17.91 18.31 5.24
N GLY A 186 16.64 18.60 5.57
CA GLY A 186 15.48 18.23 4.75
C GLY A 186 14.99 19.32 3.78
N GLY A 187 15.56 20.52 3.85
CA GLY A 187 15.04 21.70 3.17
C GLY A 187 14.23 22.59 4.11
N ASN A 188 13.90 23.79 3.65
CA ASN A 188 13.17 24.79 4.42
C ASN A 188 11.78 24.96 3.78
N PRO A 189 10.75 24.22 4.21
CA PRO A 189 9.42 24.41 3.68
C PRO A 189 8.92 25.83 3.99
N LEU A 190 8.23 26.44 3.02
CA LEU A 190 7.48 27.67 3.20
C LEU A 190 6.29 27.45 4.14
N ASN A 191 5.65 26.28 4.04
CA ASN A 191 4.59 25.85 4.94
C ASN A 191 4.45 24.32 4.93
N ILE A 192 3.80 23.78 5.95
CA ILE A 192 3.23 22.44 5.98
C ILE A 192 1.74 22.65 6.26
N VAL A 193 0.91 22.48 5.23
CA VAL A 193 -0.54 22.68 5.34
C VAL A 193 -1.17 21.38 5.80
N THR A 194 -1.62 21.34 7.05
CA THR A 194 -2.36 20.19 7.60
C THR A 194 -3.84 20.29 7.27
N LEU A 195 -4.37 19.23 6.67
CA LEU A 195 -5.73 19.09 6.16
C LEU A 195 -6.50 18.10 7.04
N PHE A 196 -7.77 18.41 7.30
CA PHE A 196 -8.63 17.63 8.18
C PHE A 196 -9.19 16.39 7.47
N SER A 197 -8.34 15.39 7.23
CA SER A 197 -8.69 14.06 6.73
C SER A 197 -7.62 13.04 7.17
N ASP A 198 -7.70 11.79 6.71
CA ASP A 198 -6.60 10.82 6.84
C ASP A 198 -5.39 11.21 5.97
N THR A 199 -4.58 10.26 5.49
CA THR A 199 -3.43 10.55 4.63
C THR A 199 -3.85 11.08 3.26
N PRO A 200 -3.11 12.02 2.65
CA PRO A 200 -3.45 12.56 1.33
C PRO A 200 -2.83 11.69 0.23
N ARG A 201 -3.30 11.81 -1.00
CA ARG A 201 -2.69 11.15 -2.16
C ARG A 201 -2.39 12.11 -3.29
N ALA A 202 -3.40 12.48 -4.07
CA ALA A 202 -3.22 13.20 -5.31
C ALA A 202 -3.25 14.71 -5.13
N LEU A 203 -2.53 15.41 -6.00
CA LEU A 203 -2.55 16.85 -6.15
C LEU A 203 -2.99 17.24 -7.57
N ALA A 204 -3.66 18.38 -7.70
CA ALA A 204 -4.00 18.97 -8.99
C ALA A 204 -3.87 20.50 -8.90
N ALA A 205 -3.14 21.12 -9.82
CA ALA A 205 -3.03 22.59 -9.87
C ALA A 205 -3.93 23.15 -10.96
N THR A 206 -4.51 24.33 -10.72
CA THR A 206 -5.19 25.08 -11.78
C THR A 206 -4.17 25.53 -12.85
N PRO A 207 -4.58 25.70 -14.13
CA PRO A 207 -3.64 26.06 -15.20
C PRO A 207 -2.85 27.34 -14.94
N ASP A 208 -3.49 28.32 -14.31
CA ASP A 208 -2.90 29.61 -13.88
C ASP A 208 -1.99 29.49 -12.65
N GLY A 209 -2.00 28.34 -11.96
CA GLY A 209 -1.25 28.07 -10.75
C GLY A 209 -1.79 28.76 -9.50
N SER A 210 -2.98 29.36 -9.53
CA SER A 210 -3.52 30.08 -8.38
C SER A 210 -4.05 29.17 -7.27
N ARG A 211 -4.48 27.95 -7.61
CA ARG A 211 -4.99 26.97 -6.65
C ARG A 211 -4.33 25.61 -6.80
N VAL A 212 -4.23 24.91 -5.69
CA VAL A 212 -3.88 23.49 -5.62
C VAL A 212 -5.01 22.75 -4.91
N TYR A 213 -5.48 21.67 -5.51
CA TYR A 213 -6.40 20.71 -4.92
C TYR A 213 -5.62 19.56 -4.32
N ALA A 214 -5.99 19.09 -3.13
CA ALA A 214 -5.40 17.92 -2.47
C ALA A 214 -6.50 16.92 -2.09
N ALA A 215 -6.35 15.65 -2.50
CA ALA A 215 -7.32 14.59 -2.20
C ALA A 215 -6.90 13.78 -0.97
N ALA A 216 -7.84 13.56 -0.04
CA ALA A 216 -7.74 12.56 1.02
C ALA A 216 -7.76 11.17 0.40
N PHE A 217 -6.74 10.35 0.66
CA PHE A 217 -6.66 9.01 0.07
C PHE A 217 -7.75 8.10 0.64
N HIS A 218 -7.75 7.97 1.96
CA HIS A 218 -8.72 7.19 2.72
C HIS A 218 -9.74 8.18 3.29
N SER A 219 -10.67 8.64 2.44
CA SER A 219 -11.72 9.60 2.83
C SER A 219 -12.72 8.99 3.80
N GLY A 220 -12.98 7.69 3.65
CA GLY A 220 -14.10 7.04 4.30
C GLY A 220 -15.41 7.32 3.57
N ASN A 221 -16.52 6.80 4.08
CA ASN A 221 -17.84 6.93 3.46
C ASN A 221 -18.94 7.15 4.50
N ARG A 222 -18.58 7.86 5.58
CA ARG A 222 -19.45 8.17 6.73
C ARG A 222 -20.04 6.92 7.40
N THR A 223 -19.25 5.88 7.51
CA THR A 223 -19.59 4.67 8.27
C THR A 223 -18.78 4.60 9.56
N THR A 224 -19.36 3.98 10.58
CA THR A 224 -18.73 3.63 11.85
C THR A 224 -19.41 2.37 12.41
N ILE A 225 -19.02 1.96 13.61
CA ILE A 225 -19.53 0.79 14.31
C ILE A 225 -20.03 1.17 15.71
N ILE A 226 -21.14 0.55 16.11
CA ILE A 226 -21.61 0.52 17.49
C ILE A 226 -21.01 -0.71 18.16
N HIS A 227 -20.28 -0.50 19.25
CA HIS A 227 -19.68 -1.57 20.02
C HIS A 227 -20.73 -2.52 20.61
N GLU A 228 -20.41 -3.81 20.65
CA GLU A 228 -21.29 -4.89 21.09
C GLU A 228 -21.96 -4.65 22.45
N LEU A 229 -21.25 -4.08 23.44
CA LEU A 229 -21.80 -3.74 24.76
C LEU A 229 -23.02 -2.80 24.74
N LEU A 230 -23.26 -2.09 23.64
CA LEU A 230 -24.42 -1.19 23.46
C LEU A 230 -25.54 -1.83 22.64
N VAL A 231 -25.30 -3.00 22.05
CA VAL A 231 -26.25 -3.71 21.20
C VAL A 231 -27.03 -4.70 22.08
N PRO A 232 -28.37 -4.70 22.07
CA PRO A 232 -29.15 -5.70 22.80
C PRO A 232 -28.86 -7.12 22.31
N ASN A 233 -28.68 -8.05 23.25
CA ASN A 233 -28.60 -9.49 22.94
C ASN A 233 -29.97 -10.03 22.48
N GLY A 234 -29.96 -11.13 21.72
CA GLY A 234 -31.16 -11.78 21.18
C GLY A 234 -31.44 -11.46 19.71
N GLY A 235 -30.55 -10.71 19.06
CA GLY A 235 -30.62 -10.41 17.64
C GLY A 235 -31.71 -9.40 17.26
N GLU A 236 -32.10 -9.40 15.99
CA GLU A 236 -32.96 -8.36 15.41
C GLU A 236 -34.29 -8.19 16.15
N ALA A 237 -34.89 -9.31 16.59
CA ALA A 237 -36.18 -9.34 17.27
C ALA A 237 -36.19 -8.58 18.60
N ASP A 238 -35.05 -8.51 19.29
CA ASP A 238 -34.88 -7.83 20.56
C ASP A 238 -34.27 -6.42 20.40
N GLY A 239 -34.19 -5.92 19.16
CA GLY A 239 -33.55 -4.64 18.85
C GLY A 239 -32.03 -4.72 18.69
N GLY A 240 -31.46 -5.92 18.74
CA GLY A 240 -30.04 -6.22 18.56
C GLY A 240 -29.57 -6.25 17.12
N VAL A 241 -28.54 -7.05 16.83
CA VAL A 241 -27.89 -7.16 15.51
C VAL A 241 -28.90 -7.48 14.40
N PRO A 242 -28.94 -6.74 13.28
CA PRO A 242 -29.78 -7.08 12.13
C PRO A 242 -29.55 -8.51 11.64
N GLY A 243 -30.63 -9.20 11.27
CA GLY A 243 -30.63 -10.62 10.97
C GLY A 243 -30.01 -11.00 9.62
N PRO A 244 -29.92 -12.31 9.33
CA PRO A 244 -30.30 -13.41 10.23
C PRO A 244 -29.30 -13.60 11.38
N ASN A 245 -29.83 -13.93 12.55
CA ASN A 245 -29.04 -14.23 13.77
C ASN A 245 -28.78 -15.74 13.94
N ILE A 246 -29.05 -16.52 12.90
CA ILE A 246 -28.71 -17.94 12.78
C ILE A 246 -28.09 -18.21 11.41
N ASN A 247 -27.37 -19.32 11.24
CA ASN A 247 -27.01 -19.81 9.90
C ASN A 247 -28.07 -20.77 9.32
N PHE A 248 -27.86 -21.24 8.09
CA PHE A 248 -28.77 -22.19 7.43
C PHE A 248 -28.97 -23.51 8.18
N GLU A 249 -28.05 -23.88 9.09
CA GLU A 249 -28.14 -25.08 9.94
C GLU A 249 -28.94 -24.82 11.23
N GLY A 250 -29.42 -23.60 11.45
CA GLY A 250 -30.12 -23.19 12.66
C GLY A 250 -29.20 -23.01 13.87
N LYS A 251 -27.90 -22.78 13.66
CA LYS A 251 -26.95 -22.44 14.73
C LYS A 251 -27.02 -20.94 15.01
N ASP A 252 -27.07 -20.58 16.29
CA ASP A 252 -27.09 -19.19 16.74
C ASP A 252 -25.76 -18.50 16.40
N ALA A 253 -25.87 -17.29 15.85
CA ALA A 253 -24.74 -16.42 15.59
C ALA A 253 -24.24 -15.79 16.89
N PRO A 254 -22.94 -15.47 16.98
CA PRO A 254 -22.42 -14.67 18.10
C PRO A 254 -23.04 -13.27 18.08
N GLU A 255 -23.22 -12.71 19.27
CA GLU A 255 -23.61 -11.31 19.44
C GLU A 255 -22.41 -10.41 19.04
N THR A 256 -22.64 -9.38 18.22
CA THR A 256 -21.56 -8.57 17.63
C THR A 256 -21.97 -7.13 17.39
N GLY A 257 -21.00 -6.22 17.27
CA GLY A 257 -21.29 -4.82 16.97
C GLY A 257 -22.09 -4.59 15.67
N VAL A 258 -22.70 -3.41 15.55
CA VAL A 258 -23.55 -3.03 14.41
C VAL A 258 -22.88 -1.91 13.60
N LEU A 259 -22.69 -2.13 12.29
CA LEU A 259 -22.26 -1.07 11.38
C LEU A 259 -23.39 -0.08 11.15
N VAL A 260 -23.05 1.21 11.19
CA VAL A 260 -23.99 2.31 10.95
C VAL A 260 -23.41 3.30 9.95
N LYS A 261 -24.29 3.89 9.13
CA LYS A 261 -23.94 4.92 8.15
C LYS A 261 -24.72 6.20 8.45
N PHE A 262 -24.04 7.34 8.38
CA PHE A 262 -24.72 8.63 8.52
C PHE A 262 -25.49 8.97 7.24
N ASN A 263 -26.80 9.13 7.36
CA ASN A 263 -27.68 9.41 6.20
C ASN A 263 -27.87 10.92 5.92
N GLY A 264 -27.18 11.79 6.65
CA GLY A 264 -27.34 13.25 6.60
C GLY A 264 -28.11 13.84 7.79
N GLN A 265 -28.81 12.99 8.56
CA GLN A 265 -29.54 13.37 9.75
C GLN A 265 -29.22 12.44 10.93
N ASP A 266 -29.27 11.13 10.70
CA ASP A 266 -29.10 10.10 11.72
C ASP A 266 -28.05 9.07 11.31
N TRP A 267 -27.43 8.44 12.32
CA TRP A 267 -26.64 7.23 12.14
C TRP A 267 -27.58 6.04 12.13
N VAL A 268 -27.64 5.31 11.02
CA VAL A 268 -28.59 4.20 10.86
C VAL A 268 -27.89 2.90 10.48
N ASP A 269 -28.43 1.79 10.97
CA ASP A 269 -27.99 0.45 10.56
C ASP A 269 -28.61 0.02 9.21
N SER A 270 -28.34 -1.22 8.78
CA SER A 270 -28.84 -1.77 7.52
C SER A 270 -30.37 -1.91 7.44
N LEU A 271 -31.09 -1.80 8.56
CA LEU A 271 -32.56 -1.79 8.61
C LEU A 271 -33.12 -0.36 8.65
N GLY A 272 -32.26 0.66 8.71
CA GLY A 272 -32.66 2.06 8.88
C GLY A 272 -32.98 2.43 10.33
N ARG A 273 -32.64 1.60 11.33
CA ARG A 273 -32.88 1.93 12.75
C ARG A 273 -31.84 2.96 13.22
N PRO A 274 -32.24 4.00 13.97
CA PRO A 274 -31.32 5.03 14.43
C PRO A 274 -30.47 4.57 15.61
N TRP A 275 -29.20 4.95 15.60
CA TRP A 275 -28.19 4.73 16.64
C TRP A 275 -27.45 6.02 17.01
N THR A 276 -27.98 7.18 16.61
CA THR A 276 -27.33 8.50 16.72
C THR A 276 -26.85 8.82 18.15
N GLU A 277 -27.60 8.39 19.17
CA GLU A 277 -27.25 8.67 20.57
C GLU A 277 -25.94 8.00 21.02
N HIS A 278 -25.54 6.92 20.35
CA HIS A 278 -24.35 6.13 20.67
C HIS A 278 -23.09 6.55 19.90
N VAL A 279 -23.22 7.42 18.89
CA VAL A 279 -22.07 7.93 18.13
C VAL A 279 -21.62 9.27 18.71
N LYS A 280 -20.43 9.31 19.34
CA LYS A 280 -19.91 10.49 20.06
C LYS A 280 -19.01 11.41 19.22
N PHE A 281 -19.17 11.39 17.90
CA PHE A 281 -18.41 12.23 16.99
C PHE A 281 -19.16 12.50 15.67
N SER A 282 -18.61 13.39 14.85
CA SER A 282 -19.03 13.61 13.46
C SER A 282 -17.95 13.16 12.48
N LEU A 283 -18.38 12.63 11.32
CA LEU A 283 -17.51 12.38 10.17
C LEU A 283 -17.86 13.38 9.08
N PRO A 284 -17.16 14.54 9.01
CA PRO A 284 -17.50 15.59 8.06
C PRO A 284 -17.18 15.22 6.60
N ASP A 285 -16.39 14.15 6.38
CA ASP A 285 -16.16 13.58 5.04
C ASP A 285 -15.57 14.64 4.10
N LYS A 286 -14.52 15.34 4.57
CA LYS A 286 -13.81 16.37 3.81
C LYS A 286 -12.79 15.67 2.91
N ASP A 287 -13.10 15.60 1.63
CA ASP A 287 -12.42 14.67 0.72
C ASP A 287 -11.39 15.35 -0.19
N VAL A 288 -11.72 16.53 -0.71
CA VAL A 288 -10.83 17.30 -1.58
C VAL A 288 -10.70 18.72 -1.07
N PHE A 289 -9.49 19.09 -0.69
CA PHE A 289 -9.16 20.38 -0.11
C PHE A 289 -8.70 21.38 -1.18
N VAL A 290 -8.96 22.67 -0.95
CA VAL A 290 -8.56 23.75 -1.86
C VAL A 290 -7.55 24.65 -1.15
N ILE A 291 -6.35 24.74 -1.72
CA ILE A 291 -5.22 25.52 -1.20
C ILE A 291 -5.03 26.74 -2.10
N ASP A 292 -4.94 27.93 -1.49
CA ASP A 292 -4.50 29.15 -2.16
C ASP A 292 -2.99 29.08 -2.34
N ALA A 293 -2.58 28.84 -3.59
CA ALA A 293 -1.17 28.72 -3.93
C ALA A 293 -0.49 30.09 -4.10
N THR A 294 -1.26 31.19 -4.07
CA THR A 294 -0.77 32.59 -4.16
C THR A 294 -0.55 33.23 -2.80
N ALA A 295 -1.25 32.78 -1.76
CA ALA A 295 -1.04 33.21 -0.38
C ALA A 295 0.42 33.03 0.07
N ASN A 296 0.91 33.87 1.00
CA ASN A 296 2.30 33.81 1.46
C ASN A 296 2.39 33.81 3.00
N PRO A 297 2.58 32.64 3.64
CA PRO A 297 2.72 31.30 3.03
C PRO A 297 1.42 30.77 2.40
N PRO A 298 1.49 29.76 1.48
CA PRO A 298 0.30 29.07 0.98
C PRO A 298 -0.52 28.44 2.11
N GLU A 299 -1.85 28.48 2.00
CA GLU A 299 -2.77 27.97 3.02
C GLU A 299 -4.07 27.42 2.41
N GLN A 300 -4.78 26.58 3.15
CA GLN A 300 -6.12 26.14 2.77
C GLN A 300 -7.08 27.34 2.75
N LEU A 301 -7.97 27.40 1.76
CA LEU A 301 -9.05 28.40 1.76
C LEU A 301 -9.94 28.21 3.00
N SER A 302 -10.40 29.32 3.58
CA SER A 302 -11.23 29.29 4.77
C SER A 302 -12.68 28.87 4.49
N GLY A 303 -13.31 28.24 5.49
CA GLY A 303 -14.73 27.92 5.48
C GLY A 303 -15.13 26.90 4.40
N PRO A 304 -16.38 26.94 3.91
CA PRO A 304 -16.90 25.98 2.93
C PRO A 304 -16.19 25.99 1.57
N ALA A 305 -15.44 27.05 1.24
CA ALA A 305 -14.64 27.10 0.01
C ALA A 305 -13.34 26.27 0.11
N GLY A 306 -12.99 25.84 1.32
CA GLY A 306 -11.75 25.10 1.61
C GLY A 306 -11.78 23.62 1.28
N PHE A 307 -12.95 23.04 1.00
CA PHE A 307 -13.07 21.61 0.73
C PHE A 307 -14.35 21.23 -0.02
N TYR A 308 -14.36 20.01 -0.55
CA TYR A 308 -15.51 19.29 -1.07
C TYR A 308 -15.74 18.03 -0.23
N SER A 309 -17.00 17.62 -0.07
CA SER A 309 -17.42 16.44 0.69
C SER A 309 -18.35 15.53 -0.11
N GLY A 310 -18.35 14.23 0.16
CA GLY A 310 -19.14 13.22 -0.56
C GLY A 310 -18.55 12.88 -1.93
N VAL A 311 -17.23 12.90 -2.08
CA VAL A 311 -16.52 12.67 -3.33
C VAL A 311 -16.36 11.17 -3.62
N GLY A 312 -16.07 10.37 -2.60
CA GLY A 312 -15.92 8.91 -2.67
C GLY A 312 -15.20 8.35 -1.44
N THR A 313 -15.05 7.03 -1.37
CA THR A 313 -14.41 6.34 -0.24
C THR A 313 -12.89 6.37 -0.31
N ILE A 314 -12.34 5.91 -1.45
CA ILE A 314 -10.89 5.89 -1.72
C ILE A 314 -10.63 6.76 -2.95
N LEU A 315 -9.90 7.86 -2.80
CA LEU A 315 -9.61 8.79 -3.90
C LEU A 315 -8.19 8.56 -4.44
N PHE A 316 -8.10 8.20 -5.71
CA PHE A 316 -6.85 7.76 -6.33
C PHE A 316 -6.07 8.88 -7.02
N ASN A 317 -6.76 9.72 -7.80
CA ASN A 317 -6.12 10.75 -8.62
C ASN A 317 -7.05 11.95 -8.92
N MET A 318 -6.48 13.03 -9.42
CA MET A 318 -7.21 14.23 -9.82
C MET A 318 -6.67 14.85 -11.10
N ALA A 319 -7.57 15.41 -11.91
CA ALA A 319 -7.23 16.21 -13.08
C ALA A 319 -8.12 17.46 -13.16
N VAL A 320 -7.54 18.61 -13.50
CA VAL A 320 -8.29 19.85 -13.74
C VAL A 320 -8.53 20.01 -15.23
N ASN A 321 -9.78 20.27 -15.63
CA ASN A 321 -10.09 20.65 -17.00
C ASN A 321 -9.51 22.04 -17.28
N PRO A 322 -8.59 22.19 -18.25
CA PRO A 322 -7.88 23.45 -18.45
C PRO A 322 -8.74 24.58 -19.02
N VAL A 323 -9.93 24.26 -19.57
CA VAL A 323 -10.81 25.23 -20.22
C VAL A 323 -11.94 25.66 -19.29
N ASN A 324 -12.62 24.72 -18.63
CA ASN A 324 -13.79 25.01 -17.81
C ASN A 324 -13.51 25.03 -16.28
N GLY A 325 -12.31 24.64 -15.86
CA GLY A 325 -11.87 24.67 -14.46
C GLY A 325 -12.49 23.62 -13.54
N LYS A 326 -13.33 22.70 -14.04
CA LYS A 326 -13.86 21.58 -13.24
C LYS A 326 -12.74 20.61 -12.89
N VAL A 327 -12.88 19.97 -11.72
CA VAL A 327 -11.94 18.95 -11.25
C VAL A 327 -12.59 17.59 -11.38
N TYR A 328 -11.87 16.63 -11.95
CA TYR A 328 -12.26 15.22 -12.01
C TYR A 328 -11.46 14.46 -10.96
N VAL A 329 -12.13 13.63 -10.16
CA VAL A 329 -11.52 12.82 -9.10
C VAL A 329 -11.82 11.36 -9.35
N SER A 330 -10.81 10.54 -9.59
CA SER A 330 -10.99 9.09 -9.72
C SER A 330 -11.07 8.46 -8.34
N ASN A 331 -12.08 7.62 -8.11
CA ASN A 331 -12.33 7.04 -6.80
C ASN A 331 -13.09 5.70 -6.88
N THR A 332 -13.21 5.04 -5.75
CA THR A 332 -14.20 3.98 -5.50
C THR A 332 -15.14 4.40 -4.37
N GLU A 333 -16.36 3.90 -4.41
CA GLU A 333 -17.32 3.96 -3.30
C GLU A 333 -17.59 2.57 -2.74
N ALA A 334 -17.40 2.39 -1.44
CA ALA A 334 -17.66 1.14 -0.74
C ALA A 334 -19.12 0.99 -0.32
N ARG A 335 -19.62 -0.26 -0.34
CA ARG A 335 -20.96 -0.66 0.11
C ARG A 335 -20.96 -1.40 1.45
N ASN A 336 -20.06 -1.04 2.36
CA ASN A 336 -20.01 -1.65 3.70
C ASN A 336 -21.23 -1.33 4.59
N ASP A 337 -22.18 -0.51 4.09
CA ASP A 337 -23.54 -0.40 4.62
C ASP A 337 -24.38 -1.68 4.45
N LEU A 338 -23.98 -2.57 3.53
CA LEU A 338 -24.68 -3.81 3.23
C LEU A 338 -23.98 -5.04 3.81
N ARG A 339 -24.72 -6.15 3.78
CA ARG A 339 -24.38 -7.48 4.30
C ARG A 339 -25.08 -8.49 3.38
N PHE A 340 -24.62 -9.71 3.15
CA PHE A 340 -23.44 -10.44 3.59
C PHE A 340 -22.54 -10.80 2.38
N GLU A 341 -21.46 -11.57 2.53
CA GLU A 341 -20.90 -12.28 1.36
C GLU A 341 -21.71 -13.55 1.06
N GLY A 342 -21.48 -14.17 -0.10
CA GLY A 342 -22.12 -15.44 -0.48
C GLY A 342 -23.35 -15.28 -1.36
N PRO A 343 -24.07 -16.37 -1.67
CA PRO A 343 -25.19 -16.32 -2.60
C PRO A 343 -26.45 -15.64 -2.02
N GLY A 344 -26.54 -15.44 -0.71
CA GLY A 344 -27.65 -14.78 -0.05
C GLY A 344 -28.95 -15.61 -0.06
N ILE A 345 -28.84 -16.95 -0.16
CA ILE A 345 -30.00 -17.84 -0.28
C ILE A 345 -30.80 -17.84 1.02
N PHE A 346 -30.09 -17.90 2.15
CA PHE A 346 -30.65 -17.88 3.49
C PHE A 346 -30.89 -16.45 3.99
N ALA A 347 -29.95 -15.55 3.73
CA ALA A 347 -30.01 -14.17 4.21
C ALA A 347 -31.00 -13.28 3.43
N GLY A 348 -31.32 -13.62 2.19
CA GLY A 348 -32.15 -12.81 1.29
C GLY A 348 -31.45 -11.58 0.70
N THR A 349 -30.24 -11.25 1.17
CA THR A 349 -29.42 -10.12 0.72
C THR A 349 -27.95 -10.53 0.58
N SER A 350 -27.20 -9.87 -0.31
CA SER A 350 -25.77 -10.15 -0.53
C SER A 350 -25.04 -8.98 -1.17
N LEU A 351 -23.75 -8.84 -0.83
CA LEU A 351 -22.73 -7.99 -1.44
C LEU A 351 -22.06 -8.62 -2.67
N ARG A 352 -22.37 -9.89 -2.98
CA ARG A 352 -21.70 -10.65 -4.03
C ARG A 352 -21.77 -9.93 -5.37
N GLY A 353 -20.60 -9.48 -5.85
CA GLY A 353 -20.45 -8.76 -7.11
C GLY A 353 -20.76 -7.25 -7.04
N HIS A 354 -21.11 -6.69 -5.88
CA HIS A 354 -21.44 -5.26 -5.72
C HIS A 354 -20.88 -4.65 -4.42
N LEU A 355 -19.65 -4.99 -4.06
CA LEU A 355 -18.99 -4.42 -2.87
C LEU A 355 -18.47 -2.99 -3.07
N HIS A 356 -18.14 -2.61 -4.31
CA HIS A 356 -17.56 -1.32 -4.64
C HIS A 356 -18.06 -0.82 -5.98
N GLU A 357 -18.11 0.49 -6.14
CA GLU A 357 -18.37 1.13 -7.43
C GLU A 357 -17.17 1.97 -7.86
N SER A 358 -16.63 1.71 -9.05
CA SER A 358 -15.61 2.56 -9.67
C SER A 358 -16.25 3.83 -10.23
N ARG A 359 -15.70 5.00 -9.87
CA ARG A 359 -16.30 6.31 -10.16
C ARG A 359 -15.29 7.34 -10.66
N ILE A 360 -15.82 8.34 -11.36
CA ILE A 360 -15.18 9.65 -11.49
C ILE A 360 -16.15 10.69 -10.92
N THR A 361 -15.71 11.45 -9.94
CA THR A 361 -16.51 12.52 -9.35
C THR A 361 -16.11 13.86 -9.94
N VAL A 362 -17.11 14.64 -10.37
CA VAL A 362 -16.92 15.98 -10.95
C VAL A 362 -17.14 17.04 -9.87
N LEU A 363 -16.14 17.90 -9.65
CA LEU A 363 -16.21 19.03 -8.74
C LEU A 363 -16.32 20.34 -9.52
N SER A 364 -17.21 21.22 -9.08
CA SER A 364 -17.38 22.56 -9.64
C SER A 364 -17.87 23.53 -8.56
N SER A 365 -18.10 24.78 -8.93
CA SER A 365 -18.78 25.74 -8.05
C SER A 365 -20.25 25.38 -7.78
N SER A 366 -20.85 24.47 -8.55
CA SER A 366 -22.24 24.01 -8.35
C SER A 366 -22.34 22.79 -7.44
N GLY A 367 -21.22 22.22 -6.99
CA GLY A 367 -21.19 21.10 -6.03
C GLY A 367 -20.36 19.90 -6.50
N VAL A 368 -20.65 18.76 -5.89
CA VAL A 368 -19.98 17.46 -6.07
C VAL A 368 -20.92 16.52 -6.80
N ALA A 369 -20.44 15.89 -7.87
CA ALA A 369 -21.29 15.07 -8.74
C ALA A 369 -20.60 13.75 -9.12
N PRO A 370 -20.82 12.65 -8.35
CA PRO A 370 -20.25 11.33 -8.62
C PRO A 370 -20.81 10.72 -9.92
N ARG A 371 -19.97 10.01 -10.68
CA ARG A 371 -20.33 9.33 -11.93
C ARG A 371 -19.89 7.87 -11.85
N HIS A 372 -20.84 6.95 -11.71
CA HIS A 372 -20.56 5.51 -11.73
C HIS A 372 -20.13 5.09 -13.14
N LEU A 373 -18.95 4.46 -13.28
CA LEU A 373 -18.37 4.14 -14.59
C LEU A 373 -19.03 2.93 -15.26
N ASN A 374 -19.61 2.01 -14.49
CA ASN A 374 -20.11 0.74 -14.98
C ASN A 374 -21.65 0.62 -14.88
N LYS A 375 -22.37 1.69 -15.24
CA LYS A 375 -23.85 1.75 -15.15
C LYS A 375 -24.60 0.73 -16.02
N HIS A 376 -23.89 0.00 -16.88
CA HIS A 376 -24.45 -1.06 -17.69
C HIS A 376 -24.63 -2.37 -16.91
N ILE A 377 -24.00 -2.52 -15.74
CA ILE A 377 -24.10 -3.72 -14.91
C ILE A 377 -25.47 -3.78 -14.26
N ASN A 378 -26.10 -4.96 -14.32
CA ASN A 378 -27.24 -5.30 -13.49
C ASN A 378 -26.79 -6.14 -12.29
N TYR A 379 -26.64 -5.49 -11.12
CA TYR A 379 -26.18 -6.15 -9.90
C TYR A 379 -27.20 -7.14 -9.30
N ASP A 380 -28.45 -7.17 -9.80
CA ASP A 380 -29.43 -8.19 -9.41
C ASP A 380 -29.14 -9.56 -10.06
N VAL A 381 -28.20 -9.63 -11.01
CA VAL A 381 -27.89 -10.84 -11.78
C VAL A 381 -26.41 -11.20 -11.62
N CYS A 382 -26.13 -12.31 -10.95
CA CYS A 382 -24.79 -12.89 -10.86
C CYS A 382 -24.86 -14.40 -11.14
N CYS A 383 -23.89 -15.05 -11.80
CA CYS A 383 -22.63 -14.52 -12.33
C CYS A 383 -22.37 -15.21 -13.68
N ALA A 384 -22.23 -14.45 -14.77
CA ALA A 384 -21.99 -15.03 -16.09
C ALA A 384 -20.56 -15.59 -16.23
N PRO A 385 -20.33 -16.72 -16.93
CA PRO A 385 -18.99 -17.20 -17.23
C PRO A 385 -18.09 -16.13 -17.87
N ILE A 386 -16.83 -16.01 -17.44
CA ILE A 386 -15.85 -15.12 -18.09
C ILE A 386 -15.04 -15.90 -19.14
N PRO A 387 -14.68 -15.29 -20.28
CA PRO A 387 -14.97 -13.91 -20.67
C PRO A 387 -16.44 -13.70 -21.07
N ASN A 388 -17.01 -12.52 -20.79
CA ASN A 388 -18.36 -12.15 -21.21
C ASN A 388 -18.45 -10.67 -21.63
N PRO A 389 -19.49 -10.27 -22.41
CA PRO A 389 -19.61 -8.91 -22.93
C PRO A 389 -19.81 -7.81 -21.87
N GLU A 390 -20.30 -8.14 -20.67
CA GLU A 390 -20.48 -7.16 -19.60
C GLU A 390 -19.13 -6.83 -18.96
N ASN A 391 -18.36 -7.86 -18.58
CA ASN A 391 -16.98 -7.77 -18.10
C ASN A 391 -16.08 -6.96 -19.04
N GLU A 392 -16.17 -7.23 -20.34
CA GLU A 392 -15.34 -6.52 -21.33
C GLU A 392 -15.67 -5.02 -21.43
N LYS A 393 -16.86 -4.57 -21.03
CA LYS A 393 -17.22 -3.14 -21.00
C LYS A 393 -16.81 -2.45 -19.70
N SER A 394 -16.49 -3.18 -18.65
CA SER A 394 -16.24 -2.62 -17.33
C SER A 394 -14.82 -2.05 -17.17
N LEU A 395 -14.73 -1.05 -16.30
CA LEU A 395 -13.50 -0.41 -15.84
C LEU A 395 -13.44 -0.46 -14.31
N ALA A 396 -12.30 -0.90 -13.78
CA ALA A 396 -12.07 -1.09 -12.36
C ALA A 396 -10.85 -0.30 -11.87
N GLN A 397 -10.92 0.17 -10.62
CA GLN A 397 -9.84 0.88 -9.91
C GLN A 397 -9.23 2.02 -10.76
N PRO A 398 -10.00 3.08 -11.05
CA PRO A 398 -9.52 4.18 -11.89
C PRO A 398 -8.42 4.96 -11.15
N LEU A 399 -7.22 5.07 -11.75
CA LEU A 399 -6.06 5.76 -11.20
C LEU A 399 -5.81 7.07 -11.96
N GLY A 400 -4.64 7.24 -12.59
CA GLY A 400 -4.21 8.46 -13.25
C GLY A 400 -5.15 8.94 -14.36
N MET A 401 -5.28 10.25 -14.48
CA MET A 401 -6.17 10.91 -15.44
C MET A 401 -5.46 12.06 -16.16
N THR A 402 -5.84 12.32 -17.41
CA THR A 402 -5.38 13.49 -18.16
C THR A 402 -6.49 14.03 -19.06
N VAL A 403 -6.58 15.35 -19.16
CA VAL A 403 -7.57 16.06 -19.99
C VAL A 403 -6.85 16.66 -21.18
N THR A 404 -7.49 16.65 -22.35
CA THR A 404 -6.96 17.34 -23.54
C THR A 404 -6.88 18.85 -23.34
N SER A 405 -5.99 19.51 -24.07
CA SER A 405 -5.76 20.97 -23.96
C SER A 405 -7.00 21.81 -24.29
N ASP A 406 -7.87 21.30 -25.16
CA ASP A 406 -9.18 21.88 -25.50
C ASP A 406 -10.28 21.57 -24.47
N GLY A 407 -9.98 20.80 -23.43
CA GLY A 407 -10.89 20.42 -22.37
C GLY A 407 -12.00 19.43 -22.79
N ALA A 408 -11.97 18.89 -24.01
CA ALA A 408 -13.08 18.12 -24.59
C ALA A 408 -13.03 16.62 -24.24
N THR A 409 -11.85 16.05 -23.99
CA THR A 409 -11.67 14.61 -23.73
C THR A 409 -10.90 14.36 -22.44
N LEU A 410 -11.40 13.45 -21.62
CA LEU A 410 -10.73 12.90 -20.46
C LEU A 410 -10.30 11.45 -20.73
N TYR A 411 -9.02 11.14 -20.47
CA TYR A 411 -8.46 9.79 -20.47
C TYR A 411 -8.22 9.33 -19.03
N VAL A 412 -8.50 8.06 -18.75
CA VAL A 412 -8.50 7.50 -17.39
C VAL A 412 -7.83 6.13 -17.38
N ALA A 413 -6.81 5.93 -16.54
CA ALA A 413 -6.16 4.65 -16.38
C ALA A 413 -7.03 3.74 -15.52
N ALA A 414 -7.63 2.71 -16.12
CA ALA A 414 -8.37 1.68 -15.39
C ALA A 414 -7.41 0.55 -15.02
N PHE A 415 -6.72 0.74 -13.90
CA PHE A 415 -5.66 -0.15 -13.42
C PHE A 415 -6.15 -1.60 -13.29
N GLY A 416 -7.33 -1.79 -12.71
CA GLY A 416 -7.93 -3.10 -12.51
C GLY A 416 -8.53 -3.73 -13.77
N SER A 417 -8.51 -3.07 -14.93
CA SER A 417 -9.08 -3.62 -16.17
C SER A 417 -8.13 -3.63 -17.35
N SER A 418 -6.86 -3.22 -17.16
CA SER A 418 -5.85 -3.14 -18.22
C SER A 418 -6.25 -2.25 -19.41
N LYS A 419 -7.00 -1.17 -19.14
CA LYS A 419 -7.58 -0.29 -20.16
C LYS A 419 -7.36 1.19 -19.86
N ILE A 420 -7.43 2.01 -20.90
CA ILE A 420 -7.72 3.44 -20.78
C ILE A 420 -9.18 3.69 -21.12
N GLY A 421 -9.94 4.32 -20.22
CA GLY A 421 -11.26 4.86 -20.50
C GLY A 421 -11.18 6.21 -21.19
N VAL A 422 -12.03 6.47 -22.19
CA VAL A 422 -12.05 7.70 -22.99
C VAL A 422 -13.43 8.35 -22.89
N TYR A 423 -13.50 9.54 -22.29
CA TYR A 423 -14.76 10.24 -22.04
C TYR A 423 -14.78 11.61 -22.70
N ALA A 424 -15.87 11.93 -23.41
CA ALA A 424 -16.17 13.33 -23.69
C ALA A 424 -16.53 14.01 -22.37
N THR A 425 -15.82 15.09 -22.02
CA THR A 425 -15.97 15.75 -20.71
C THR A 425 -17.40 16.26 -20.51
N ALA A 426 -18.02 16.84 -21.54
CA ALA A 426 -19.41 17.27 -21.48
C ALA A 426 -20.39 16.13 -21.15
N ALA A 427 -20.18 14.93 -21.71
CA ALA A 427 -21.02 13.77 -21.45
C ALA A 427 -20.78 13.18 -20.06
N LEU A 428 -19.54 13.18 -19.58
CA LEU A 428 -19.20 12.78 -18.21
C LEU A 428 -19.83 13.74 -17.19
N GLU A 429 -19.71 15.04 -17.41
CA GLU A 429 -20.26 16.09 -16.54
C GLU A 429 -21.78 16.02 -16.46
N ALA A 430 -22.45 15.80 -17.58
CA ALA A 430 -23.91 15.64 -17.68
C ALA A 430 -24.41 14.22 -17.30
N ASP A 431 -23.50 13.30 -16.98
CA ASP A 431 -23.78 11.89 -16.70
C ASP A 431 -24.45 11.10 -17.84
N THR A 432 -24.31 11.56 -19.09
CA THR A 432 -24.98 11.00 -20.27
C THR A 432 -24.15 10.00 -21.07
N PHE A 433 -22.91 9.72 -20.65
CA PHE A 433 -22.07 8.73 -21.30
C PHE A 433 -22.65 7.31 -21.15
N VAL A 434 -22.44 6.48 -22.16
CA VAL A 434 -22.83 5.06 -22.15
C VAL A 434 -21.55 4.21 -22.16
N PRO A 435 -21.36 3.31 -21.18
CA PRO A 435 -20.21 2.40 -21.15
C PRO A 435 -20.12 1.56 -22.44
N SER A 436 -18.94 1.56 -23.06
CA SER A 436 -18.72 0.89 -24.34
C SER A 436 -17.24 0.63 -24.57
N THR A 437 -16.92 -0.54 -25.12
CA THR A 437 -15.55 -0.89 -25.54
C THR A 437 -15.02 0.04 -26.64
N ALA A 438 -15.89 0.69 -27.42
CA ALA A 438 -15.49 1.68 -28.43
C ALA A 438 -14.85 2.95 -27.82
N ASN A 439 -15.10 3.19 -26.53
CA ASN A 439 -14.55 4.30 -25.75
C ASN A 439 -13.46 3.81 -24.79
N GLN A 440 -12.81 2.69 -25.10
CA GLN A 440 -11.76 2.10 -24.29
C GLN A 440 -10.57 1.69 -25.16
N ILE A 441 -9.38 1.75 -24.58
CA ILE A 441 -8.13 1.33 -25.23
C ILE A 441 -7.53 0.23 -24.38
N LEU A 442 -7.47 -0.99 -24.89
CA LEU A 442 -6.81 -2.10 -24.22
C LEU A 442 -5.29 -1.93 -24.29
N LEU A 443 -4.61 -2.21 -23.18
CA LEU A 443 -3.15 -2.18 -23.10
C LEU A 443 -2.62 -3.58 -22.83
N SER A 444 -1.59 -3.98 -23.57
CA SER A 444 -1.00 -5.32 -23.49
C SER A 444 -0.27 -5.59 -22.17
N GLY A 445 0.34 -4.56 -21.57
CA GLY A 445 1.11 -4.71 -20.33
C GLY A 445 0.29 -4.79 -19.04
N GLY A 446 -0.96 -4.36 -19.06
CA GLY A 446 -1.87 -4.39 -17.91
C GLY A 446 -1.50 -3.46 -16.75
N GLY A 447 -2.43 -3.28 -15.80
CA GLY A 447 -2.23 -2.40 -14.66
C GLY A 447 -1.76 -0.98 -15.00
N PRO A 448 -2.42 -0.24 -15.92
CA PRO A 448 -2.03 1.13 -16.21
C PRO A 448 -2.21 2.01 -14.97
N THR A 449 -1.19 2.79 -14.60
CA THR A 449 -1.21 3.60 -13.37
C THR A 449 -1.34 5.09 -13.64
N GLY A 450 -0.70 5.59 -14.70
CA GLY A 450 -0.77 6.99 -15.11
C GLY A 450 -0.25 7.22 -16.53
N MET A 451 -0.52 8.42 -17.05
CA MET A 451 -0.26 8.75 -18.44
C MET A 451 0.04 10.24 -18.66
N VAL A 452 0.64 10.56 -19.79
CA VAL A 452 0.83 11.93 -20.29
C VAL A 452 0.45 12.03 -21.77
N LEU A 453 -0.12 13.17 -22.18
CA LEU A 453 -0.51 13.45 -23.57
C LEU A 453 0.56 14.25 -24.31
N ASP A 454 0.96 13.77 -25.48
CA ASP A 454 1.75 14.48 -26.48
C ASP A 454 0.85 14.76 -27.70
N GLU A 455 -0.03 15.75 -27.53
CA GLU A 455 -1.04 16.10 -28.53
C GLU A 455 -0.42 16.54 -29.86
N ALA A 456 0.74 17.20 -29.81
CA ALA A 456 1.47 17.63 -31.01
C ALA A 456 1.85 16.45 -31.93
N ARG A 457 1.98 15.24 -31.38
CA ARG A 457 2.27 14.01 -32.13
C ARG A 457 1.10 13.04 -32.20
N GLY A 458 -0.06 13.39 -31.63
CA GLY A 458 -1.21 12.50 -31.53
C GLY A 458 -0.92 11.25 -30.69
N ARG A 459 -0.18 11.40 -29.59
CA ARG A 459 0.29 10.29 -28.76
C ARG A 459 -0.07 10.44 -27.30
N MET A 460 -0.16 9.30 -26.64
CA MET A 460 -0.23 9.16 -25.19
C MET A 460 0.79 8.12 -24.75
N TYR A 461 1.53 8.43 -23.69
CA TYR A 461 2.45 7.48 -23.05
C TYR A 461 1.83 7.04 -21.74
N VAL A 462 1.73 5.73 -21.50
CA VAL A 462 1.09 5.14 -20.33
C VAL A 462 2.06 4.19 -19.66
N LEU A 463 2.21 4.28 -18.35
CA LEU A 463 3.03 3.33 -17.59
C LEU A 463 2.15 2.15 -17.14
N THR A 464 2.60 0.93 -17.45
CA THR A 464 1.96 -0.34 -17.07
C THR A 464 2.74 -0.99 -15.94
N ARG A 465 2.07 -1.24 -14.80
CA ARG A 465 2.73 -1.69 -13.57
C ARG A 465 2.88 -3.20 -13.49
N PHE A 466 2.03 -3.97 -14.17
CA PHE A 466 2.10 -5.44 -14.07
C PHE A 466 3.40 -5.98 -14.64
N ASP A 467 3.85 -5.43 -15.78
CA ASP A 467 5.07 -5.80 -16.48
C ASP A 467 6.21 -4.76 -16.38
N ASN A 468 5.94 -3.57 -15.81
CA ASN A 468 6.89 -2.47 -15.64
C ASN A 468 7.39 -1.88 -16.98
N ALA A 469 6.46 -1.35 -17.77
CA ALA A 469 6.74 -0.88 -19.12
C ALA A 469 6.00 0.43 -19.47
N ILE A 470 6.33 0.99 -20.64
CA ILE A 470 5.66 2.17 -21.21
C ILE A 470 4.95 1.77 -22.51
N SER A 471 3.62 1.80 -22.48
CA SER A 471 2.77 1.73 -23.66
C SER A 471 2.75 3.07 -24.39
N ILE A 472 2.89 3.03 -25.72
CA ILE A 472 2.70 4.18 -26.60
C ILE A 472 1.39 3.99 -27.35
N VAL A 473 0.46 4.93 -27.16
CA VAL A 473 -0.88 4.88 -27.75
C VAL A 473 -1.05 5.99 -28.77
N ASN A 474 -1.61 5.66 -29.94
CA ASN A 474 -2.07 6.64 -30.91
C ASN A 474 -3.47 7.11 -30.50
N THR A 475 -3.63 8.40 -30.25
CA THR A 475 -4.88 8.96 -29.73
C THR A 475 -5.97 9.09 -30.80
N ALA A 476 -5.60 9.16 -32.08
CA ALA A 476 -6.55 9.20 -33.20
C ALA A 476 -7.13 7.82 -33.50
N THR A 477 -6.28 6.79 -33.60
CA THR A 477 -6.73 5.41 -33.87
C THR A 477 -7.18 4.67 -32.62
N ARG A 478 -6.86 5.19 -31.42
CA ARG A 478 -7.15 4.58 -30.11
C ARG A 478 -6.54 3.18 -29.97
N GLN A 479 -5.28 3.04 -30.41
CA GLN A 479 -4.55 1.76 -30.38
C GLN A 479 -3.18 1.92 -29.74
N GLU A 480 -2.77 0.92 -28.98
CA GLU A 480 -1.36 0.75 -28.59
C GLU A 480 -0.54 0.43 -29.86
N ILE A 481 0.46 1.27 -30.14
CA ILE A 481 1.31 1.19 -31.33
C ILE A 481 2.74 0.73 -31.02
N ALA A 482 3.15 0.79 -29.75
CA ALA A 482 4.41 0.26 -29.27
C ALA A 482 4.33 0.03 -27.76
N HIS A 483 5.21 -0.82 -27.27
CA HIS A 483 5.29 -1.21 -25.88
C HIS A 483 6.76 -1.38 -25.52
N LEU A 484 7.27 -0.60 -24.56
CA LEU A 484 8.69 -0.52 -24.23
C LEU A 484 8.93 -0.97 -22.78
N PRO A 485 9.48 -2.18 -22.54
CA PRO A 485 9.83 -2.61 -21.20
C PRO A 485 10.94 -1.74 -20.62
N MET A 486 10.85 -1.48 -19.31
CA MET A 486 11.97 -0.96 -18.52
C MET A 486 12.66 -2.12 -17.81
N TYR A 487 13.90 -1.91 -17.35
CA TYR A 487 14.55 -2.89 -16.49
C TYR A 487 13.68 -3.19 -15.26
N ASN A 488 13.42 -4.46 -15.01
CA ASN A 488 12.55 -4.92 -13.94
C ASN A 488 13.28 -5.94 -13.04
N PRO A 489 13.72 -5.54 -11.83
CA PRO A 489 14.37 -6.45 -10.89
C PRO A 489 13.38 -7.35 -10.12
N GLU A 490 12.07 -7.23 -10.36
CA GLU A 490 11.08 -8.04 -9.67
C GLU A 490 11.18 -9.53 -10.04
N PRO A 491 11.06 -10.45 -9.07
CA PRO A 491 10.97 -11.87 -9.36
C PRO A 491 9.82 -12.20 -10.32
N ALA A 492 10.03 -13.19 -11.20
CA ALA A 492 8.99 -13.63 -12.14
C ALA A 492 7.68 -14.07 -11.43
N SER A 493 7.76 -14.60 -10.21
CA SER A 493 6.59 -14.95 -9.39
C SER A 493 5.72 -13.73 -9.04
N VAL A 494 6.34 -12.56 -8.82
CA VAL A 494 5.66 -11.31 -8.52
C VAL A 494 4.88 -10.84 -9.75
N VAL A 495 5.55 -10.79 -10.91
CA VAL A 495 4.93 -10.39 -12.19
C VAL A 495 3.76 -11.31 -12.56
N ALA A 496 3.92 -12.63 -12.39
CA ALA A 496 2.90 -13.61 -12.73
C ALA A 496 1.70 -13.60 -11.76
N GLY A 497 1.94 -13.41 -10.46
CA GLY A 497 0.91 -13.46 -9.42
C GLY A 497 0.13 -12.16 -9.23
N ARG A 498 0.76 -11.00 -9.49
CA ARG A 498 0.16 -9.67 -9.30
C ARG A 498 -1.23 -9.49 -9.94
N PRO A 499 -1.51 -9.97 -11.17
CA PRO A 499 -2.83 -9.79 -11.78
C PRO A 499 -3.99 -10.41 -10.97
N PHE A 500 -3.77 -11.41 -10.12
CA PHE A 500 -4.85 -12.01 -9.32
C PHE A 500 -5.34 -11.12 -8.18
N LEU A 501 -4.50 -10.18 -7.72
CA LEU A 501 -4.92 -9.14 -6.77
C LEU A 501 -5.74 -8.04 -7.44
N TYR A 502 -5.36 -7.65 -8.67
CA TYR A 502 -5.80 -6.39 -9.28
C TYR A 502 -6.72 -6.51 -10.50
N ASP A 503 -6.53 -7.49 -11.38
CA ASP A 503 -7.24 -7.59 -12.67
C ASP A 503 -8.69 -8.08 -12.48
N ALA A 504 -9.60 -7.13 -12.35
CA ALA A 504 -11.04 -7.33 -12.23
C ALA A 504 -11.64 -8.16 -13.37
N ARG A 505 -11.04 -8.12 -14.57
CA ARG A 505 -11.51 -8.95 -15.69
C ARG A 505 -11.33 -10.44 -15.42
N LYS A 506 -10.33 -10.79 -14.61
CA LYS A 506 -10.05 -12.17 -14.19
C LYS A 506 -10.76 -12.52 -12.89
N SER A 507 -10.93 -11.56 -11.98
CA SER A 507 -11.41 -11.82 -10.62
C SER A 507 -12.91 -11.67 -10.40
N SER A 508 -13.65 -11.02 -11.31
CA SER A 508 -15.11 -10.78 -11.20
C SER A 508 -15.82 -11.06 -12.53
N SER A 509 -17.05 -11.60 -12.49
CA SER A 509 -17.86 -11.76 -13.71
C SER A 509 -18.35 -10.43 -14.28
N HIS A 510 -18.47 -9.39 -13.46
CA HIS A 510 -18.84 -8.04 -13.89
C HIS A 510 -17.63 -7.24 -14.39
N GLY A 511 -16.40 -7.62 -14.03
CA GLY A 511 -15.17 -6.97 -14.49
C GLY A 511 -14.86 -5.62 -13.80
N ASP A 512 -15.53 -5.30 -12.70
CA ASP A 512 -15.50 -4.01 -12.00
C ASP A 512 -14.82 -4.04 -10.62
N SER A 513 -14.57 -5.24 -10.09
CA SER A 513 -14.10 -5.48 -8.71
C SER A 513 -13.03 -6.58 -8.65
N SER A 514 -12.11 -6.41 -7.70
CA SER A 514 -11.02 -7.35 -7.42
C SER A 514 -10.71 -7.37 -5.92
N CYS A 515 -9.80 -8.25 -5.48
CA CYS A 515 -9.35 -8.25 -4.08
C CYS A 515 -8.78 -6.88 -3.66
N ALA A 516 -8.18 -6.15 -4.61
CA ALA A 516 -7.66 -4.81 -4.39
C ALA A 516 -8.72 -3.72 -4.21
N SER A 517 -10.01 -4.04 -4.35
CA SER A 517 -11.09 -3.12 -3.99
C SER A 517 -11.13 -2.84 -2.48
N CYS A 518 -10.81 -3.83 -1.65
CA CYS A 518 -10.59 -3.66 -0.20
C CYS A 518 -9.09 -3.58 0.13
N HIS A 519 -8.25 -4.36 -0.56
CA HIS A 519 -6.81 -4.43 -0.31
C HIS A 519 -6.01 -3.45 -1.16
N ILE A 520 -6.24 -2.16 -0.91
CA ILE A 520 -5.69 -1.06 -1.72
C ILE A 520 -4.15 -1.13 -1.75
N PHE A 521 -3.58 -1.43 -2.93
CA PHE A 521 -2.13 -1.64 -3.14
C PHE A 521 -1.52 -2.67 -2.18
N GLY A 522 -2.24 -3.76 -1.93
CA GLY A 522 -1.85 -4.82 -1.00
C GLY A 522 -2.04 -4.45 0.48
N ASP A 523 -2.57 -3.26 0.77
CA ASP A 523 -2.83 -2.80 2.13
C ASP A 523 -4.32 -2.95 2.51
N PHE A 524 -4.93 -1.97 3.17
CA PHE A 524 -6.33 -1.99 3.61
C PHE A 524 -7.04 -0.67 3.27
N ASP A 525 -8.36 -0.71 3.16
CA ASP A 525 -9.25 0.43 2.82
C ASP A 525 -9.63 1.31 4.01
N SER A 526 -9.21 0.92 5.23
CA SER A 526 -9.57 1.59 6.49
C SER A 526 -11.05 1.53 6.86
N LEU A 527 -11.76 0.54 6.34
CA LEU A 527 -13.16 0.26 6.67
C LEU A 527 -13.31 -1.09 7.37
N ASP A 528 -14.47 -1.22 8.02
CA ASP A 528 -14.96 -2.48 8.53
C ASP A 528 -16.11 -2.99 7.68
N TRP A 529 -16.20 -4.32 7.59
CA TRP A 529 -17.16 -5.01 6.76
C TRP A 529 -17.80 -6.18 7.51
N ASN A 530 -19.11 -6.35 7.32
CA ASN A 530 -19.83 -7.51 7.84
C ASN A 530 -19.95 -8.59 6.74
N LEU A 531 -18.82 -9.22 6.43
CA LEU A 531 -18.67 -10.28 5.42
C LEU A 531 -18.84 -11.68 6.03
N GLY A 532 -19.80 -11.86 6.93
CA GLY A 532 -20.26 -13.20 7.28
C GLY A 532 -20.93 -13.88 6.07
N ASN A 533 -21.14 -15.19 6.12
CA ASN A 533 -21.88 -15.91 5.08
C ASN A 533 -22.91 -16.87 5.72
N PRO A 534 -24.15 -16.43 5.96
CA PRO A 534 -25.18 -17.27 6.60
C PRO A 534 -25.49 -18.58 5.84
N ASP A 535 -25.10 -18.70 4.57
CA ASP A 535 -25.25 -19.91 3.74
C ASP A 535 -24.16 -20.97 3.98
N GLU A 536 -23.11 -20.66 4.76
CA GLU A 536 -22.03 -21.60 5.07
C GLU A 536 -22.26 -22.39 6.36
N SER A 537 -21.57 -23.53 6.47
CA SER A 537 -21.61 -24.37 7.66
C SER A 537 -20.68 -23.85 8.74
N TYR A 538 -21.04 -24.14 9.97
CA TYR A 538 -20.15 -24.02 11.13
C TYR A 538 -18.91 -24.93 10.97
N LYS A 539 -17.72 -24.46 11.37
CA LYS A 539 -16.45 -25.18 11.18
C LYS A 539 -15.69 -25.34 12.49
N GLU A 540 -15.12 -26.52 12.69
CA GLU A 540 -14.22 -26.80 13.81
C GLU A 540 -12.94 -25.94 13.72
N ASN A 541 -12.51 -25.37 14.85
CA ASN A 541 -11.24 -24.66 14.95
C ASN A 541 -10.11 -25.62 15.35
N LYS A 542 -9.16 -25.82 14.42
CA LYS A 542 -7.97 -26.67 14.63
C LYS A 542 -6.68 -25.89 14.86
N ASN A 543 -6.79 -24.58 15.06
CA ASN A 543 -5.63 -23.74 15.33
C ASN A 543 -5.14 -23.99 16.77
N PRO A 544 -3.83 -23.86 17.02
CA PRO A 544 -3.29 -23.87 18.36
C PRO A 544 -3.90 -22.75 19.21
N ILE A 545 -4.34 -23.10 20.41
CA ILE A 545 -4.88 -22.14 21.38
C ILE A 545 -3.77 -21.86 22.40
N VAL A 546 -3.51 -20.58 22.67
CA VAL A 546 -2.57 -20.15 23.70
C VAL A 546 -3.02 -20.71 25.05
N GLN A 547 -2.11 -21.39 25.73
CA GLN A 547 -2.43 -22.03 27.01
C GLN A 547 -2.45 -21.00 28.13
N VAL A 548 -3.27 -21.24 29.14
CA VAL A 548 -3.29 -20.46 30.37
C VAL A 548 -2.47 -21.16 31.48
N PRO A 549 -1.82 -20.41 32.39
CA PRO A 549 -1.21 -20.98 33.58
C PRO A 549 -2.23 -21.77 34.42
N ILE A 550 -1.77 -22.84 35.07
CA ILE A 550 -2.61 -23.80 35.78
C ILE A 550 -3.42 -23.17 36.93
N GLU A 551 -2.93 -22.06 37.50
CA GLU A 551 -3.65 -21.29 38.51
C GLU A 551 -4.96 -20.66 38.01
N PHE A 552 -5.15 -20.55 36.69
CA PHE A 552 -6.38 -20.05 36.06
C PHE A 552 -7.28 -21.16 35.49
N GLY A 553 -6.86 -22.43 35.59
CA GLY A 553 -7.62 -23.62 35.14
C GLY A 553 -6.97 -24.39 33.98
N ASP A 554 -7.56 -25.54 33.65
CA ASP A 554 -7.06 -26.44 32.59
C ASP A 554 -7.75 -26.23 31.23
N ASP A 555 -8.78 -25.38 31.16
CA ASP A 555 -9.50 -25.05 29.93
C ASP A 555 -9.09 -23.65 29.42
N PRO A 556 -8.28 -23.56 28.34
CA PRO A 556 -7.82 -22.28 27.82
C PRO A 556 -8.92 -21.49 27.07
N THR A 557 -10.11 -22.06 26.85
CA THR A 557 -11.23 -21.34 26.22
C THR A 557 -12.21 -20.77 27.24
N PHE A 558 -12.06 -21.09 28.53
CA PHE A 558 -12.99 -20.71 29.59
C PHE A 558 -14.46 -21.05 29.25
N GLY A 559 -14.68 -22.19 28.60
CA GLY A 559 -16.00 -22.63 28.16
C GLY A 559 -16.58 -21.88 26.96
N GLN A 560 -15.88 -20.90 26.38
CA GLN A 560 -16.29 -20.28 25.13
C GLN A 560 -16.13 -21.28 23.98
N ASP A 561 -17.09 -21.27 23.06
CA ASP A 561 -16.98 -21.99 21.80
C ASP A 561 -15.88 -21.39 20.92
N ALA A 562 -14.79 -22.13 20.73
CA ALA A 562 -13.63 -21.69 19.95
C ALA A 562 -13.80 -21.90 18.43
N ASN A 563 -14.90 -22.53 18.00
CA ASN A 563 -15.13 -22.88 16.60
C ASN A 563 -15.64 -21.69 15.77
N PHE A 564 -15.65 -21.86 14.46
CA PHE A 564 -15.95 -20.79 13.51
C PHE A 564 -17.41 -20.83 13.06
N HIS A 565 -18.22 -19.95 13.64
CA HIS A 565 -19.54 -19.63 13.11
C HIS A 565 -19.40 -18.83 11.79
N PRO A 566 -20.20 -19.11 10.75
CA PRO A 566 -20.07 -18.45 9.44
C PRO A 566 -20.58 -17.00 9.43
N VAL A 567 -21.50 -16.67 10.35
CA VAL A 567 -21.85 -15.28 10.71
C VAL A 567 -20.92 -14.82 11.82
N LYS A 568 -20.28 -13.66 11.65
CA LYS A 568 -19.11 -13.25 12.46
C LYS A 568 -19.08 -11.79 12.88
N GLY A 569 -20.10 -11.02 12.51
CA GLY A 569 -20.14 -9.58 12.72
C GLY A 569 -19.19 -8.78 11.82
N PRO A 570 -19.09 -7.47 12.07
CA PRO A 570 -18.15 -6.59 11.38
C PRO A 570 -16.70 -6.91 11.73
N LEU A 571 -15.82 -6.85 10.73
CA LEU A 571 -14.38 -7.00 10.89
C LEU A 571 -13.64 -6.02 9.98
N SER A 572 -12.57 -5.42 10.49
CA SER A 572 -11.72 -4.51 9.72
C SER A 572 -11.00 -5.21 8.59
N THR A 573 -10.84 -4.56 7.45
CA THR A 573 -9.94 -5.05 6.40
C THR A 573 -8.51 -5.15 6.95
N GLN A 574 -7.88 -6.32 6.78
CA GLN A 574 -6.46 -6.51 7.12
C GLN A 574 -5.56 -6.18 5.93
N SER A 575 -4.35 -5.69 6.22
CA SER A 575 -3.31 -5.59 5.22
C SER A 575 -2.92 -6.99 4.71
N LEU A 576 -2.58 -7.10 3.43
CA LEU A 576 -1.95 -8.31 2.89
C LEU A 576 -0.42 -8.27 3.04
N ARG A 577 0.14 -7.19 3.60
CA ARG A 577 1.58 -7.06 3.81
C ARG A 577 2.05 -7.96 4.94
N GLY A 578 3.19 -8.62 4.71
CA GLY A 578 3.93 -9.38 5.70
C GLY A 578 3.15 -10.54 6.31
N MET A 579 2.31 -11.21 5.51
CA MET A 579 1.52 -12.36 5.96
C MET A 579 2.37 -13.60 6.25
N ALA A 580 3.52 -13.76 5.58
CA ALA A 580 4.42 -14.88 5.80
C ALA A 580 4.87 -14.99 7.27
N ASN A 581 5.09 -16.22 7.73
CA ASN A 581 5.61 -16.56 9.06
C ASN A 581 4.68 -16.21 10.26
N HIS A 582 3.37 -16.08 10.03
CA HIS A 582 2.36 -15.71 11.02
C HIS A 582 1.14 -16.65 11.08
N GLY A 583 1.16 -17.79 10.41
CA GLY A 583 0.19 -18.88 10.50
C GLY A 583 -1.21 -18.57 9.92
N PRO A 584 -2.32 -18.94 10.62
CA PRO A 584 -3.67 -18.81 10.09
C PRO A 584 -4.00 -17.37 9.68
N MET A 585 -4.88 -17.18 8.71
CA MET A 585 -5.26 -15.87 8.19
C MET A 585 -6.69 -15.49 8.56
N HIS A 586 -7.00 -14.20 8.35
CA HIS A 586 -8.22 -13.52 8.82
C HIS A 586 -8.26 -13.39 10.36
N TRP A 587 -9.08 -12.46 10.90
CA TRP A 587 -9.04 -12.07 12.33
C TRP A 587 -9.29 -13.23 13.29
N ARG A 588 -10.01 -14.25 12.83
CA ARG A 588 -10.36 -15.44 13.61
C ARG A 588 -9.40 -16.61 13.39
N GLY A 589 -8.56 -16.54 12.36
CA GLY A 589 -7.76 -17.69 11.92
C GLY A 589 -8.58 -18.77 11.21
N ASP A 590 -9.79 -18.45 10.73
CA ASP A 590 -10.70 -19.36 10.03
C ASP A 590 -10.24 -19.70 8.60
N ARG A 591 -9.18 -19.05 8.12
CA ARG A 591 -8.45 -19.44 6.91
C ARG A 591 -7.15 -20.09 7.36
N THR A 592 -7.11 -21.42 7.40
CA THR A 592 -6.03 -22.18 8.07
C THR A 592 -5.64 -23.44 7.29
N GLY A 593 -4.34 -23.80 7.36
CA GLY A 593 -3.83 -25.10 6.93
C GLY A 593 -3.99 -26.22 7.96
N GLY A 594 -4.47 -25.92 9.18
CA GLY A 594 -4.54 -26.87 10.32
C GLY A 594 -5.41 -28.11 10.09
N ASN A 595 -6.20 -28.12 9.02
CA ASN A 595 -6.97 -29.28 8.60
C ASN A 595 -6.16 -30.33 7.83
N ALA A 596 -4.95 -30.00 7.37
CA ALA A 596 -4.18 -30.80 6.42
C ALA A 596 -2.99 -31.55 7.04
N ALA A 597 -2.40 -31.03 8.12
CA ALA A 597 -1.20 -31.57 8.74
C ALA A 597 -1.09 -31.16 10.22
N PRO A 598 -0.23 -31.82 11.03
CA PRO A 598 0.06 -31.39 12.40
C PRO A 598 0.61 -29.96 12.46
N ASN A 599 0.26 -29.23 13.51
CA ASN A 599 0.68 -27.84 13.71
C ASN A 599 2.14 -27.79 14.19
N VAL A 600 3.07 -27.42 13.30
CA VAL A 600 4.50 -27.26 13.59
C VAL A 600 5.02 -25.97 12.93
N GLN A 601 5.67 -25.11 13.71
CA GLN A 601 6.34 -23.91 13.20
C GLN A 601 7.71 -24.25 12.60
N PRO A 602 8.13 -23.63 11.49
CA PRO A 602 7.31 -22.91 10.50
C PRO A 602 6.63 -23.87 9.50
N ASP A 603 5.66 -23.34 8.75
CA ASP A 603 5.14 -23.90 7.49
C ASP A 603 4.46 -25.29 7.59
N SER A 604 3.81 -25.62 8.71
CA SER A 604 3.04 -26.88 8.85
C SER A 604 1.74 -26.74 9.62
N GLY A 605 0.69 -27.41 9.12
CA GLY A 605 -0.65 -27.36 9.70
C GLY A 605 -1.18 -25.93 9.72
N ALA A 606 -1.61 -25.45 10.89
CA ALA A 606 -2.09 -24.09 11.08
C ALA A 606 -1.04 -23.03 10.73
N PHE A 607 0.25 -23.39 10.80
CA PHE A 607 1.36 -22.49 10.50
C PHE A 607 1.81 -22.51 9.03
N ASP A 608 1.06 -23.16 8.13
CA ASP A 608 1.28 -23.09 6.67
C ASP A 608 0.46 -21.94 6.06
N GLU A 609 1.11 -20.80 5.81
CA GLU A 609 0.48 -19.61 5.24
C GLU A 609 0.04 -19.80 3.79
N VAL A 610 0.70 -20.67 3.03
CA VAL A 610 0.30 -20.97 1.64
C VAL A 610 -1.04 -21.73 1.67
N ALA A 611 -1.17 -22.73 2.55
CA ALA A 611 -2.41 -23.45 2.74
C ALA A 611 -3.53 -22.57 3.30
N ALA A 612 -3.21 -21.69 4.27
CA ALA A 612 -4.13 -20.71 4.83
C ALA A 612 -4.64 -19.73 3.76
N PHE A 613 -3.75 -19.14 2.96
CA PHE A 613 -4.12 -18.18 1.91
C PHE A 613 -5.03 -18.81 0.85
N LYS A 614 -4.78 -20.07 0.49
CA LYS A 614 -5.63 -20.80 -0.47
C LYS A 614 -7.08 -20.98 0.01
N GLN A 615 -7.35 -20.88 1.31
CA GLN A 615 -8.72 -20.92 1.85
C GLN A 615 -9.56 -19.68 1.48
N PHE A 616 -8.97 -18.63 0.91
CA PHE A 616 -9.70 -17.49 0.36
C PHE A 616 -10.21 -17.71 -1.08
N ASN A 617 -9.89 -18.83 -1.74
CA ASN A 617 -10.35 -19.09 -3.12
C ASN A 617 -11.88 -18.98 -3.32
N PRO A 618 -12.74 -19.41 -2.36
CA PRO A 618 -14.19 -19.19 -2.46
C PRO A 618 -14.61 -17.72 -2.55
N ALA A 619 -13.83 -16.77 -2.03
CA ALA A 619 -14.16 -15.34 -2.07
C ALA A 619 -14.22 -14.77 -3.48
N PHE A 620 -13.51 -15.37 -4.46
CA PHE A 620 -13.67 -15.01 -5.87
C PHE A 620 -15.11 -15.20 -6.33
N MET A 621 -15.81 -16.22 -5.84
CA MET A 621 -17.22 -16.44 -6.17
C MET A 621 -18.15 -15.69 -5.20
N ASN A 622 -17.91 -15.85 -3.90
CA ASN A 622 -18.83 -15.44 -2.85
C ASN A 622 -18.85 -13.92 -2.64
N LEU A 623 -17.73 -13.23 -2.88
CA LEU A 623 -17.62 -11.78 -2.70
C LEU A 623 -17.47 -11.07 -4.04
N LEU A 624 -16.49 -11.46 -4.86
CA LEU A 624 -16.22 -10.78 -6.14
C LEU A 624 -17.20 -11.16 -7.26
N GLY A 625 -18.07 -12.15 -7.04
CA GLY A 625 -19.07 -12.55 -8.03
C GLY A 625 -18.48 -13.16 -9.30
N ARG A 626 -17.34 -13.85 -9.22
CA ARG A 626 -16.81 -14.66 -10.33
C ARG A 626 -17.64 -15.94 -10.46
N HIS A 627 -17.89 -16.37 -11.69
CA HIS A 627 -18.61 -17.62 -11.97
C HIS A 627 -17.94 -18.91 -11.46
N ALA A 628 -16.65 -18.87 -11.13
CA ALA A 628 -15.87 -20.01 -10.65
C ALA A 628 -14.69 -19.56 -9.77
N GLN A 629 -14.20 -20.46 -8.91
CA GLN A 629 -12.95 -20.29 -8.18
C GLN A 629 -11.74 -20.29 -9.13
N LEU A 630 -10.62 -19.72 -8.69
CA LEU A 630 -9.35 -19.85 -9.39
C LEU A 630 -8.90 -21.32 -9.36
N THR A 631 -8.21 -21.75 -10.42
CA THR A 631 -7.60 -23.08 -10.44
C THR A 631 -6.49 -23.17 -9.37
N PRO A 632 -6.10 -24.38 -8.94
CA PRO A 632 -5.00 -24.54 -7.98
C PRO A 632 -3.68 -23.88 -8.42
N SER A 633 -3.37 -23.90 -9.72
CA SER A 633 -2.17 -23.24 -10.26
C SER A 633 -2.26 -21.72 -10.19
N GLU A 634 -3.44 -21.15 -10.46
CA GLU A 634 -3.65 -19.69 -10.37
C GLU A 634 -3.58 -19.22 -8.92
N MET A 635 -4.22 -19.94 -7.99
CA MET A 635 -4.09 -19.64 -6.56
C MET A 635 -2.65 -19.79 -6.06
N GLN A 636 -1.88 -20.74 -6.58
CA GLN A 636 -0.46 -20.86 -6.25
C GLN A 636 0.32 -19.62 -6.70
N GLN A 637 0.11 -19.15 -7.93
CA GLN A 637 0.76 -17.93 -8.42
C GLN A 637 0.38 -16.71 -7.56
N PHE A 638 -0.88 -16.63 -7.12
CA PHE A 638 -1.31 -15.56 -6.23
C PHE A 638 -0.61 -15.66 -4.85
N SER A 639 -0.58 -16.85 -4.23
CA SER A 639 0.13 -17.03 -2.95
C SER A 639 1.63 -16.75 -3.07
N ASP A 640 2.25 -17.18 -4.17
CA ASP A 640 3.69 -16.96 -4.43
C ASP A 640 4.01 -15.46 -4.50
N PHE A 641 3.11 -14.64 -5.06
CA PHE A 641 3.27 -13.18 -5.08
C PHE A 641 2.99 -12.56 -3.72
N ILE A 642 1.79 -12.76 -3.17
CA ILE A 642 1.30 -11.92 -2.07
C ILE A 642 2.04 -12.18 -0.76
N LEU A 643 2.54 -13.40 -0.54
CA LEU A 643 3.35 -13.72 0.64
C LEU A 643 4.73 -13.06 0.62
N GLN A 644 5.16 -12.49 -0.51
CA GLN A 644 6.41 -11.74 -0.62
C GLN A 644 6.27 -10.26 -0.26
N VAL A 645 5.05 -9.72 -0.18
CA VAL A 645 4.84 -8.30 0.12
C VAL A 645 5.20 -8.03 1.57
N MET A 646 6.02 -7.02 1.83
CA MET A 646 6.56 -6.68 3.16
C MET A 646 5.99 -5.35 3.67
N TYR A 647 5.94 -5.20 5.00
CA TYR A 647 5.69 -3.88 5.60
C TYR A 647 6.90 -2.96 5.46
N PRO A 648 6.69 -1.63 5.25
CA PRO A 648 7.76 -0.66 5.43
C PRO A 648 8.21 -0.59 6.91
N PRO A 649 9.32 0.12 7.20
CA PRO A 649 9.71 0.43 8.58
C PRO A 649 8.63 1.22 9.32
N ASN A 650 8.57 1.08 10.64
CA ASN A 650 7.64 1.86 11.46
C ASN A 650 8.10 3.34 11.55
N PRO A 651 7.29 4.32 11.11
CA PRO A 651 7.66 5.74 11.06
C PRO A 651 7.69 6.44 12.43
N VAL A 652 7.20 5.79 13.50
CA VAL A 652 7.22 6.30 14.88
C VAL A 652 8.52 5.92 15.60
N ARG A 653 9.23 4.87 15.12
CA ARG A 653 10.51 4.45 15.68
C ARG A 653 11.61 5.43 15.27
N SER A 654 12.46 5.81 16.24
CA SER A 654 13.61 6.69 15.98
C SER A 654 14.59 6.04 15.02
N LEU A 655 15.23 6.82 14.15
CA LEU A 655 16.11 6.31 13.09
C LEU A 655 17.37 5.59 13.59
N ASP A 656 17.80 5.89 14.81
CA ASP A 656 18.86 5.15 15.50
C ASP A 656 18.36 3.89 16.21
N ASN A 657 17.12 3.50 15.92
CA ASN A 657 16.40 2.37 16.51
C ASN A 657 16.27 2.42 18.04
N SER A 658 16.51 3.58 18.67
CA SER A 658 16.25 3.77 20.10
C SER A 658 14.74 3.88 20.38
N LEU A 659 14.38 3.65 21.64
CA LEU A 659 13.05 3.89 22.17
C LEU A 659 13.09 5.13 23.07
N THR A 660 12.01 5.92 23.06
CA THR A 660 11.82 6.96 24.07
C THR A 660 11.65 6.32 25.46
N PRO A 661 11.83 7.07 26.57
CA PRO A 661 11.63 6.51 27.90
C PRO A 661 10.24 5.86 28.10
N ALA A 662 9.17 6.48 27.56
CA ALA A 662 7.81 5.94 27.61
C ALA A 662 7.67 4.66 26.77
N GLN A 663 8.21 4.65 25.55
CA GLN A 663 8.20 3.45 24.71
C GLN A 663 8.99 2.29 25.34
N GLN A 664 10.12 2.58 25.99
CA GLN A 664 10.92 1.58 26.69
C GLN A 664 10.17 1.03 27.90
N ALA A 665 9.57 1.89 28.73
CA ALA A 665 8.76 1.46 29.88
C ALA A 665 7.55 0.62 29.44
N GLY A 666 6.86 1.04 28.38
CA GLY A 666 5.74 0.30 27.78
C GLY A 666 6.17 -1.06 27.24
N ARG A 667 7.33 -1.12 26.58
CA ARG A 667 7.92 -2.38 26.12
C ARG A 667 8.25 -3.31 27.29
N ASP A 668 8.89 -2.79 28.34
CA ASP A 668 9.30 -3.61 29.48
C ASP A 668 8.10 -4.20 30.22
N PHE A 669 7.01 -3.43 30.36
CA PHE A 669 5.74 -3.94 30.86
C PHE A 669 5.15 -5.01 29.93
N PHE A 670 5.02 -4.69 28.64
CA PHE A 670 4.42 -5.58 27.63
C PHE A 670 5.11 -6.95 27.58
N MET A 671 6.44 -6.96 27.71
CA MET A 671 7.24 -8.19 27.58
C MET A 671 7.28 -9.01 28.86
N ASN A 672 7.25 -8.38 30.04
CA ASN A 672 7.67 -9.04 31.28
C ASN A 672 6.64 -9.00 32.41
N THR A 673 5.62 -8.13 32.35
CA THR A 673 4.66 -7.97 33.44
C THR A 673 3.38 -8.75 33.15
N VAL A 674 3.02 -9.67 34.04
CA VAL A 674 1.72 -10.34 34.00
C VAL A 674 0.62 -9.32 34.25
N SER A 675 -0.26 -9.13 33.27
CA SER A 675 -1.39 -8.20 33.33
C SER A 675 -2.73 -8.84 32.94
N PHE A 676 -2.69 -10.13 32.60
CA PHE A 676 -3.83 -10.91 32.16
C PHE A 676 -3.62 -12.39 32.51
N PHE A 677 -4.68 -13.21 32.45
CA PHE A 677 -4.58 -14.64 32.78
C PHE A 677 -3.70 -15.45 31.82
N HIS A 678 -3.38 -14.93 30.63
CA HIS A 678 -2.37 -15.53 29.74
C HIS A 678 -0.92 -15.22 30.15
N GLY A 679 -0.69 -14.33 31.12
CA GLY A 679 0.63 -13.81 31.47
C GLY A 679 0.87 -12.38 30.94
N PRO A 680 2.11 -12.01 30.60
CA PRO A 680 2.40 -10.74 29.93
C PRO A 680 1.75 -10.67 28.54
N CYS A 681 1.60 -9.47 27.99
CA CYS A 681 1.04 -9.28 26.64
C CYS A 681 1.81 -10.09 25.57
N ASN A 682 3.13 -10.23 25.74
CA ASN A 682 4.00 -11.02 24.88
C ASN A 682 3.71 -12.55 24.91
N SER A 683 2.95 -13.07 25.88
CA SER A 683 2.49 -14.47 25.87
C SER A 683 1.62 -14.79 24.66
N CYS A 684 0.79 -13.83 24.23
CA CYS A 684 0.02 -13.95 23.00
C CYS A 684 0.76 -13.21 21.86
N HIS A 685 1.07 -11.94 22.09
CA HIS A 685 1.62 -11.04 21.08
C HIS A 685 3.14 -11.09 21.00
N ARG A 686 3.67 -12.27 20.66
CA ARG A 686 5.11 -12.53 20.68
C ARG A 686 5.90 -11.56 19.77
N LEU A 687 6.92 -10.91 20.35
CA LEU A 687 7.93 -10.14 19.64
C LEU A 687 9.28 -10.85 19.72
N ASP A 688 9.70 -11.45 18.60
CA ASP A 688 10.97 -12.16 18.47
C ASP A 688 11.50 -12.03 17.03
N PRO A 689 12.33 -11.02 16.72
CA PRO A 689 12.86 -10.79 15.37
C PRO A 689 13.74 -11.93 14.81
N ASN A 690 14.10 -12.92 15.64
CA ASN A 690 14.95 -14.04 15.24
C ASN A 690 14.22 -15.38 15.16
N ALA A 691 12.91 -15.41 15.45
CA ALA A 691 12.10 -16.60 15.29
C ALA A 691 12.10 -17.09 13.83
N ASN A 692 12.04 -18.41 13.65
CA ASN A 692 12.00 -19.07 12.34
C ASN A 692 13.07 -18.56 11.35
N PRO A 693 14.38 -18.69 11.66
CA PRO A 693 15.45 -18.17 10.80
C PRO A 693 15.47 -18.78 9.39
N SER A 694 14.87 -19.96 9.20
CA SER A 694 14.70 -20.61 7.90
C SER A 694 13.78 -19.85 6.95
N ALA A 695 12.91 -18.95 7.45
CA ALA A 695 12.06 -18.08 6.63
C ALA A 695 12.84 -16.94 5.95
N GLY A 696 14.16 -16.85 6.16
CA GLY A 696 15.05 -15.92 5.48
C GLY A 696 14.64 -14.46 5.70
N PRO A 697 14.32 -13.69 4.65
CA PRO A 697 13.92 -12.28 4.79
C PRO A 697 12.57 -12.08 5.51
N PHE A 698 11.76 -13.13 5.67
CA PHE A 698 10.45 -13.08 6.34
C PHE A 698 10.49 -13.63 7.78
N LYS A 699 11.68 -13.91 8.32
CA LYS A 699 11.83 -14.39 9.69
C LYS A 699 11.29 -13.38 10.72
N GLY A 700 11.04 -13.91 11.92
CA GLY A 700 10.66 -13.15 13.10
C GLY A 700 9.16 -13.12 13.36
N PHE A 701 8.80 -12.91 14.63
CA PHE A 701 7.43 -12.68 15.09
C PHE A 701 7.28 -11.23 15.51
N PHE A 702 6.25 -10.56 14.98
CA PHE A 702 6.00 -9.13 15.18
C PHE A 702 4.61 -8.90 15.77
N GLY A 703 4.39 -9.48 16.95
CA GLY A 703 3.13 -9.41 17.69
C GLY A 703 2.24 -10.63 17.49
N THR A 704 2.69 -11.67 16.79
CA THR A 704 1.96 -12.93 16.65
C THR A 704 2.92 -14.06 16.27
N GLU A 705 2.69 -15.24 16.84
CA GLU A 705 3.26 -16.52 16.39
C GLU A 705 2.19 -17.44 15.77
N GLY A 706 1.02 -16.91 15.43
CA GLY A 706 -0.04 -17.63 14.72
C GLY A 706 -1.06 -18.39 15.59
N GLY A 707 -0.98 -18.28 16.91
CA GLY A 707 -1.97 -18.88 17.83
C GLY A 707 -3.30 -18.12 17.90
N SER A 708 -4.31 -18.77 18.49
CA SER A 708 -5.58 -18.18 18.89
C SER A 708 -5.65 -18.03 20.41
N ALA A 709 -6.38 -17.04 20.92
CA ALA A 709 -6.45 -16.80 22.36
C ALA A 709 -7.85 -16.36 22.78
N PHE A 710 -8.27 -16.77 23.98
CA PHE A 710 -9.46 -16.24 24.63
C PHE A 710 -9.21 -14.80 25.06
N VAL A 711 -10.05 -13.86 24.62
CA VAL A 711 -9.87 -12.43 24.96
C VAL A 711 -11.15 -11.77 25.47
N GLY A 712 -12.13 -12.57 25.91
CA GLY A 712 -13.39 -12.06 26.45
C GLY A 712 -14.28 -11.32 25.43
N THR A 713 -14.07 -11.56 24.13
CA THR A 713 -14.92 -11.07 23.04
C THR A 713 -15.93 -12.13 22.62
N ALA A 714 -17.02 -11.73 21.96
CA ALA A 714 -18.06 -12.67 21.52
C ALA A 714 -17.58 -13.69 20.46
N ILE A 715 -16.56 -13.34 19.68
CA ILE A 715 -15.85 -14.27 18.78
C ILE A 715 -14.53 -14.72 19.40
N PHE A 716 -14.02 -15.88 18.97
CA PHE A 716 -12.70 -16.40 19.37
C PHE A 716 -11.64 -16.04 18.31
N PRO A 717 -10.74 -15.06 18.56
CA PRO A 717 -9.83 -14.56 17.53
C PRO A 717 -8.51 -15.34 17.44
N LYS A 718 -7.85 -15.20 16.29
CA LYS A 718 -6.40 -15.41 16.17
C LYS A 718 -5.69 -14.20 16.74
N THR A 719 -4.57 -14.39 17.43
CA THR A 719 -3.71 -13.27 17.86
C THR A 719 -3.15 -12.53 16.63
N PRO A 720 -3.48 -11.24 16.43
CA PRO A 720 -3.01 -10.47 15.28
C PRO A 720 -1.60 -9.93 15.48
N HIS A 721 -0.87 -9.67 14.40
CA HIS A 721 0.38 -8.91 14.45
C HIS A 721 0.13 -7.44 14.85
N LEU A 722 1.17 -6.73 15.27
CA LEU A 722 1.04 -5.33 15.77
C LEU A 722 1.76 -4.28 14.92
N ARG A 723 2.39 -4.68 13.81
CA ARG A 723 3.25 -3.81 12.97
C ARG A 723 2.63 -2.51 12.47
N ASN A 724 1.32 -2.49 12.22
CA ASN A 724 0.64 -1.38 11.54
C ASN A 724 -0.38 -0.64 12.41
N VAL A 725 -0.33 -0.83 13.72
CA VAL A 725 -1.28 -0.23 14.66
C VAL A 725 -1.28 1.31 14.55
N TYR A 726 -0.13 1.93 14.28
CA TYR A 726 -0.02 3.37 14.06
C TYR A 726 -0.87 3.90 12.89
N GLN A 727 -1.19 3.05 11.90
CA GLN A 727 -1.99 3.45 10.73
C GLN A 727 -3.50 3.44 11.03
N LYS A 728 -3.95 2.94 12.20
CA LYS A 728 -5.37 2.84 12.57
C LYS A 728 -5.90 4.03 13.36
N VAL A 729 -5.05 5.02 13.66
CA VAL A 729 -5.42 6.18 14.46
C VAL A 729 -6.33 7.11 13.67
N GLY A 730 -7.46 7.54 14.24
CA GLY A 730 -8.32 8.58 13.64
C GLY A 730 -9.76 8.61 14.12
N MET A 731 -10.20 7.59 14.86
CA MET A 731 -11.48 7.54 15.57
C MET A 731 -11.27 7.95 17.03
N PHE A 732 -12.15 8.80 17.56
CA PHE A 732 -12.15 9.20 18.96
C PHE A 732 -13.59 9.40 19.43
N GLY A 733 -13.92 8.84 20.59
CA GLY A 733 -15.21 9.03 21.24
C GLY A 733 -16.12 7.81 21.11
N VAL A 734 -16.45 7.22 22.25
CA VAL A 734 -17.37 6.08 22.37
C VAL A 734 -18.38 6.27 23.51
N ASP A 735 -19.49 5.53 23.49
CA ASP A 735 -20.58 5.64 24.47
C ASP A 735 -20.61 4.53 25.52
N TYR A 736 -19.51 3.80 25.74
CA TYR A 736 -19.48 2.66 26.66
C TYR A 736 -18.30 2.73 27.65
N ASP A 737 -18.49 2.13 28.82
CA ASP A 737 -17.41 1.86 29.78
C ASP A 737 -16.50 0.73 29.24
N PHE A 738 -15.19 0.89 29.38
CA PHE A 738 -14.23 -0.17 29.07
C PHE A 738 -13.07 -0.17 30.07
N GLY A 739 -12.99 -1.24 30.87
CA GLY A 739 -12.20 -1.22 32.10
C GLY A 739 -12.75 -0.14 33.05
N PHE A 740 -11.86 0.70 33.58
CA PHE A 740 -12.27 1.88 34.36
C PHE A 740 -12.35 3.17 33.53
N THR A 741 -12.35 3.08 32.20
CA THR A 741 -12.50 4.25 31.33
C THR A 741 -13.96 4.46 30.97
N SER A 742 -14.51 5.60 31.39
CA SER A 742 -15.90 5.98 31.13
C SER A 742 -16.20 6.31 29.66
N PRO A 743 -17.49 6.36 29.27
CA PRO A 743 -17.93 6.94 28.01
C PRO A 743 -17.38 8.34 27.78
N ASP A 744 -17.13 8.67 26.52
CA ASP A 744 -16.69 10.00 26.12
C ASP A 744 -17.86 10.95 25.94
N PRO A 745 -17.67 12.26 26.19
CA PRO A 745 -18.58 13.26 25.67
C PRO A 745 -18.51 13.28 24.13
N PHE A 746 -19.40 14.04 23.49
CA PHE A 746 -19.28 14.28 22.05
C PHE A 746 -17.98 15.04 21.73
N LEU A 747 -17.06 14.43 20.97
CA LEU A 747 -15.71 14.94 20.72
C LEU A 747 -15.57 15.77 19.43
N GLY A 748 -16.66 16.02 18.70
CA GLY A 748 -16.64 16.81 17.47
C GLY A 748 -16.20 16.01 16.23
N ASP A 749 -15.67 16.71 15.23
CA ASP A 749 -15.21 16.12 13.98
C ASP A 749 -14.04 15.16 14.21
N GLN A 750 -14.08 13.98 13.59
CA GLN A 750 -12.98 13.01 13.52
C GLN A 750 -12.68 12.62 12.07
N VAL A 751 -11.49 12.08 11.81
CA VAL A 751 -11.04 11.72 10.45
C VAL A 751 -11.32 10.27 10.07
N ARG A 752 -11.62 9.39 11.04
CA ARG A 752 -12.04 8.00 10.81
C ARG A 752 -13.23 7.61 11.68
N GLY A 753 -14.04 6.69 11.17
CA GLY A 753 -15.12 6.03 11.92
C GLY A 753 -14.75 4.69 12.56
N PHE A 754 -13.52 4.20 12.35
CA PHE A 754 -13.05 2.92 12.87
C PHE A 754 -11.66 3.10 13.47
N GLY A 755 -11.40 2.43 14.59
CA GLY A 755 -10.15 2.47 15.35
C GLY A 755 -9.49 1.10 15.48
N PHE A 756 -9.32 0.67 16.72
CA PHE A 756 -8.64 -0.55 17.17
C PHE A 756 -9.64 -1.68 17.45
N ASN A 757 -9.09 -2.85 17.80
CA ASN A 757 -9.74 -4.16 17.81
C ASN A 757 -9.92 -4.78 16.40
N SER A 758 -10.45 -6.01 16.35
CA SER A 758 -10.72 -6.72 15.10
C SER A 758 -11.88 -6.13 14.29
N ASP A 759 -12.80 -5.46 14.97
CA ASP A 759 -14.03 -4.85 14.47
C ASP A 759 -14.01 -3.31 14.57
N GLY A 760 -12.82 -2.72 14.75
CA GLY A 760 -12.63 -1.26 14.74
C GLY A 760 -13.37 -0.46 15.81
N SER A 761 -14.02 -1.09 16.79
CA SER A 761 -14.96 -0.44 17.71
C SER A 761 -14.32 0.24 18.92
N ILE A 762 -13.02 0.07 19.14
CA ILE A 762 -12.26 0.72 20.22
C ILE A 762 -11.50 1.92 19.66
N ASP A 763 -11.77 3.11 20.18
CA ASP A 763 -11.26 4.36 19.61
C ASP A 763 -9.75 4.61 19.82
N THR A 764 -9.22 4.24 20.99
CA THR A 764 -7.82 4.50 21.38
C THR A 764 -7.10 3.27 21.92
N LEU A 765 -5.78 3.23 21.77
CA LEU A 765 -4.95 2.21 22.42
C LEU A 765 -4.98 2.33 23.94
N PHE A 766 -5.09 3.53 24.50
CA PHE A 766 -5.30 3.69 25.94
C PHE A 766 -6.59 3.02 26.42
N ARG A 767 -7.71 3.20 25.70
CA ARG A 767 -8.96 2.51 26.02
C ARG A 767 -8.79 1.01 25.85
N PHE A 768 -8.18 0.54 24.75
CA PHE A 768 -7.85 -0.87 24.57
C PHE A 768 -7.06 -1.45 25.76
N ASN A 769 -6.00 -0.76 26.17
CA ASN A 769 -5.16 -1.17 27.30
C ASN A 769 -5.91 -1.18 28.63
N SER A 770 -7.00 -0.42 28.76
CA SER A 770 -7.87 -0.44 29.95
C SER A 770 -8.71 -1.71 30.06
N GLY A 771 -8.83 -2.50 28.98
CA GLY A 771 -9.40 -3.85 29.04
C GLY A 771 -8.60 -4.81 29.93
N PHE A 772 -7.35 -4.46 30.28
CA PHE A 772 -6.49 -5.23 31.17
C PHE A 772 -6.43 -4.66 32.60
N ASP A 773 -7.34 -3.76 32.96
CA ASP A 773 -7.41 -3.22 34.32
C ASP A 773 -7.68 -4.32 35.37
N PHE A 774 -7.22 -4.10 36.60
CA PHE A 774 -7.44 -5.00 37.74
C PHE A 774 -8.93 -5.09 38.07
N HIS A 775 -9.47 -6.30 38.09
CA HIS A 775 -10.82 -6.58 38.60
C HIS A 775 -10.79 -7.82 39.48
N PRO A 776 -11.35 -7.80 40.71
CA PRO A 776 -11.22 -8.90 41.67
C PRO A 776 -11.80 -10.24 41.19
N ILE A 777 -12.73 -10.20 40.23
CA ILE A 777 -13.37 -11.40 39.66
C ILE A 777 -12.86 -11.72 38.25
N PHE A 778 -12.62 -10.69 37.42
CA PHE A 778 -12.41 -10.88 35.98
C PHE A 778 -10.94 -10.81 35.57
N ASN A 779 -10.09 -10.12 36.35
CA ASN A 779 -8.66 -10.02 36.09
C ASN A 779 -7.90 -9.61 37.37
N SER A 780 -7.64 -10.57 38.27
CA SER A 780 -6.99 -10.31 39.56
C SER A 780 -5.51 -9.95 39.48
N VAL A 781 -4.91 -10.08 38.29
CA VAL A 781 -3.51 -9.73 37.99
C VAL A 781 -3.40 -8.48 37.12
N GLY A 782 -4.52 -7.78 36.88
CA GLY A 782 -4.59 -6.65 35.97
C GLY A 782 -3.90 -5.38 36.45
N ILE A 783 -3.93 -4.36 35.59
CA ILE A 783 -3.31 -3.05 35.82
C ILE A 783 -4.12 -2.29 36.90
N PRO A 784 -3.50 -1.87 38.02
CA PRO A 784 -4.24 -1.20 39.10
C PRO A 784 -4.76 0.17 38.64
N ASN A 785 -5.99 0.52 39.03
CA ASN A 785 -6.58 1.84 38.75
C ASN A 785 -5.99 2.92 39.68
N THR A 786 -4.73 3.28 39.40
CA THR A 786 -3.89 4.23 40.13
C THR A 786 -3.20 5.15 39.12
N PRO A 787 -2.67 6.31 39.54
CA PRO A 787 -1.87 7.17 38.64
C PRO A 787 -0.75 6.40 37.93
N GLU A 788 -0.08 5.48 38.63
CA GLU A 788 0.96 4.62 38.07
C GLU A 788 0.41 3.67 37.00
N GLY A 789 -0.75 3.05 37.25
CA GLY A 789 -1.42 2.19 36.26
C GLY A 789 -1.90 2.94 35.03
N VAL A 790 -2.38 4.18 35.20
CA VAL A 790 -2.71 5.07 34.07
C VAL A 790 -1.46 5.37 33.25
N GLN A 791 -0.33 5.66 33.89
CA GLN A 791 0.94 5.89 33.19
C GLN A 791 1.41 4.64 32.43
N ILE A 792 1.30 3.45 33.02
CA ILE A 792 1.61 2.17 32.34
C ILE A 792 0.80 2.04 31.04
N LYS A 793 -0.51 2.31 31.08
CA LYS A 793 -1.37 2.23 29.88
C LYS A 793 -0.97 3.21 28.79
N ARG A 794 -0.50 4.41 29.17
CA ARG A 794 0.02 5.43 28.23
C ARG A 794 1.37 5.01 27.66
N ASP A 795 2.25 4.47 28.47
CA ASP A 795 3.56 3.97 28.02
C ASP A 795 3.39 2.79 27.05
N MET A 796 2.47 1.86 27.34
CA MET A 796 2.09 0.78 26.42
C MET A 796 1.53 1.33 25.10
N GLU A 797 0.66 2.34 25.13
CA GLU A 797 0.16 3.01 23.92
C GLU A 797 1.31 3.56 23.07
N GLN A 798 2.30 4.22 23.70
CA GLN A 798 3.48 4.71 22.98
C GLN A 798 4.32 3.57 22.36
N PHE A 799 4.50 2.46 23.07
CA PHE A 799 5.23 1.30 22.54
C PHE A 799 4.50 0.65 21.38
N LEU A 800 3.17 0.45 21.47
CA LEU A 800 2.35 -0.16 20.42
C LEU A 800 2.33 0.69 19.14
N LEU A 801 2.34 2.02 19.25
CA LEU A 801 2.50 2.90 18.08
C LEU A 801 3.89 2.74 17.43
N ALA A 802 4.92 2.43 18.21
CA ALA A 802 6.29 2.24 17.76
C ALA A 802 6.69 0.75 17.62
N PHE A 803 5.71 -0.15 17.49
CA PHE A 803 5.99 -1.58 17.46
C PHE A 803 6.88 -1.98 16.27
N ASP A 804 7.79 -2.92 16.50
CA ASP A 804 8.77 -3.34 15.48
C ASP A 804 8.11 -3.94 14.25
N SER A 805 8.72 -3.72 13.08
CA SER A 805 8.41 -4.42 11.84
C SER A 805 9.61 -5.26 11.37
N ASN A 806 9.46 -5.95 10.24
CA ASN A 806 10.54 -6.74 9.65
C ASN A 806 11.77 -5.91 9.25
N LEU A 807 11.64 -4.58 9.18
CA LEU A 807 12.69 -3.66 8.78
C LEU A 807 12.95 -2.61 9.86
N ALA A 808 14.22 -2.32 10.09
CA ALA A 808 14.63 -1.26 11.01
C ALA A 808 14.23 0.13 10.47
N PRO A 809 13.97 1.12 11.35
CA PRO A 809 13.51 2.46 10.97
C PRO A 809 14.46 3.23 10.03
N ILE A 810 15.73 2.83 9.95
CA ILE A 810 16.69 3.47 9.05
C ILE A 810 16.52 3.07 7.57
N VAL A 811 15.87 1.93 7.29
CA VAL A 811 15.71 1.42 5.93
C VAL A 811 14.88 2.42 5.12
N GLY A 812 15.30 2.71 3.88
CA GLY A 812 14.71 3.75 3.03
C GLY A 812 15.32 5.13 3.24
N GLN A 813 15.88 5.44 4.42
CA GLN A 813 16.41 6.77 4.69
C GLN A 813 17.63 7.08 3.82
N GLN A 814 17.68 8.32 3.32
CA GLN A 814 18.75 8.77 2.44
C GLN A 814 19.13 10.24 2.64
N VAL A 815 20.32 10.61 2.16
CA VAL A 815 20.78 12.00 2.13
C VAL A 815 21.79 12.22 0.99
N THR A 816 21.71 13.38 0.33
CA THR A 816 22.64 13.76 -0.75
C THR A 816 23.72 14.70 -0.24
N LEU A 817 24.97 14.29 -0.35
CA LEU A 817 26.16 15.10 -0.10
C LEU A 817 26.56 15.87 -1.36
N THR A 818 26.80 17.17 -1.20
CA THR A 818 27.39 18.06 -2.20
C THR A 818 28.54 18.85 -1.57
N ALA A 819 29.29 19.60 -2.37
CA ALA A 819 30.36 20.46 -1.87
C ALA A 819 29.88 21.54 -0.88
N SER A 820 28.58 21.91 -0.91
CA SER A 820 28.04 23.02 -0.13
C SER A 820 27.32 22.63 1.15
N ASN A 821 27.07 21.34 1.41
CA ASN A 821 26.20 20.91 2.52
C ASN A 821 26.84 19.91 3.51
N SER A 822 28.15 19.66 3.39
CA SER A 822 28.86 18.61 4.12
C SER A 822 28.68 18.66 5.65
N SER A 823 28.64 19.87 6.23
CA SER A 823 28.42 20.06 7.67
C SER A 823 27.01 19.66 8.12
N VAL A 824 26.00 19.83 7.25
CA VAL A 824 24.59 19.57 7.55
C VAL A 824 24.25 18.09 7.38
N VAL A 825 24.76 17.46 6.32
CA VAL A 825 24.44 16.06 6.00
C VAL A 825 25.36 15.06 6.71
N GLY A 826 26.54 15.51 7.15
CA GLY A 826 27.54 14.65 7.78
C GLY A 826 27.03 13.81 8.95
N PRO A 827 26.26 14.37 9.91
CA PRO A 827 25.65 13.60 10.98
C PRO A 827 24.69 12.51 10.49
N ARG A 828 23.88 12.79 9.45
CA ARG A 828 22.97 11.79 8.87
C ARG A 828 23.75 10.66 8.20
N ILE A 829 24.84 10.95 7.48
CA ILE A 829 25.72 9.93 6.90
C ILE A 829 26.33 9.05 8.00
N ASN A 830 26.78 9.65 9.11
CA ASN A 830 27.32 8.90 10.24
C ASN A 830 26.28 7.96 10.87
N LEU A 831 25.03 8.43 11.00
CA LEU A 831 23.91 7.60 11.47
C LEU A 831 23.67 6.41 10.52
N LEU A 832 23.60 6.64 9.21
CA LEU A 832 23.42 5.58 8.21
C LEU A 832 24.52 4.52 8.31
N MET A 833 25.80 4.93 8.41
CA MET A 833 26.91 4.00 8.62
C MET A 833 26.82 3.25 9.95
N ALA A 834 26.39 3.92 11.02
CA ALA A 834 26.22 3.28 12.33
C ALA A 834 25.15 2.18 12.28
N ARG A 835 24.04 2.40 11.58
CA ARG A 835 22.99 1.37 11.47
C ARG A 835 23.36 0.25 10.51
N ALA A 836 24.08 0.55 9.44
CA ALA A 836 24.66 -0.48 8.58
C ALA A 836 25.65 -1.39 9.34
N ASN A 837 26.49 -0.82 10.24
CA ASN A 837 27.36 -1.61 11.12
C ASN A 837 26.57 -2.51 12.09
N ALA A 838 25.33 -2.12 12.46
CA ALA A 838 24.44 -2.93 13.27
C ALA A 838 23.73 -4.05 12.46
N GLY A 839 23.93 -4.12 11.14
CA GLY A 839 23.30 -5.11 10.26
C GLY A 839 21.84 -4.80 9.94
N GLU A 840 21.39 -3.57 10.16
CA GLU A 840 19.99 -3.16 9.99
C GLU A 840 19.62 -2.71 8.58
N CYS A 841 20.62 -2.36 7.78
CA CYS A 841 20.47 -1.95 6.39
C CYS A 841 21.76 -2.30 5.63
N ASP A 842 21.64 -2.44 4.30
CA ASP A 842 22.81 -2.30 3.44
C ASP A 842 22.96 -0.83 3.07
N LEU A 843 24.12 -0.23 3.34
CA LEU A 843 24.38 1.16 2.96
C LEU A 843 25.02 1.23 1.58
N VAL A 844 24.33 1.88 0.65
CA VAL A 844 24.82 2.14 -0.71
C VAL A 844 25.07 3.63 -0.92
N VAL A 845 25.93 3.94 -1.88
CA VAL A 845 26.19 5.31 -2.34
C VAL A 845 26.11 5.35 -3.86
N LYS A 846 25.25 6.20 -4.42
CA LYS A 846 25.13 6.43 -5.87
C LYS A 846 25.28 7.91 -6.19
N GLY A 847 25.80 8.24 -7.36
CA GLY A 847 25.85 9.62 -7.84
C GLY A 847 26.91 9.83 -8.89
N ARG A 848 27.53 11.01 -8.89
CA ARG A 848 28.60 11.36 -9.81
C ARG A 848 29.78 12.00 -9.09
N ILE A 849 30.98 11.62 -9.50
CA ILE A 849 32.23 12.28 -9.16
C ILE A 849 32.82 12.78 -10.48
N ALA A 850 33.07 14.09 -10.57
CA ALA A 850 33.34 14.75 -11.84
C ALA A 850 32.27 14.40 -12.91
N LEU A 851 32.65 13.71 -13.99
CA LEU A 851 31.74 13.32 -15.07
C LEU A 851 31.32 11.84 -15.02
N ASP A 852 31.84 11.04 -14.09
CA ASP A 852 31.59 9.60 -14.06
C ASP A 852 30.44 9.27 -13.12
N GLU A 853 29.52 8.40 -13.58
CA GLU A 853 28.56 7.74 -12.70
C GLU A 853 29.28 6.68 -11.88
N VAL A 854 29.04 6.71 -10.57
CA VAL A 854 29.71 5.85 -9.60
C VAL A 854 28.71 5.21 -8.64
N GLY A 855 29.03 4.00 -8.22
CA GLY A 855 28.30 3.24 -7.22
C GLY A 855 29.23 2.65 -6.18
N PHE A 856 28.75 2.60 -4.94
CA PHE A 856 29.48 2.00 -3.84
C PHE A 856 28.58 1.21 -2.90
N LEU A 857 29.12 0.15 -2.32
CA LEU A 857 28.50 -0.66 -1.28
C LEU A 857 29.38 -0.64 -0.03
N TYR A 858 28.81 -0.29 1.12
CA TYR A 858 29.50 -0.28 2.40
C TYR A 858 29.89 -1.71 2.82
N GLN A 859 31.10 -1.87 3.37
CA GLN A 859 31.66 -3.17 3.79
C GLN A 859 32.03 -3.21 5.28
N GLY A 860 31.62 -2.20 6.05
CA GLY A 860 32.00 -2.05 7.45
C GLY A 860 33.30 -1.26 7.67
N GLY A 861 33.51 -0.79 8.90
CA GLY A 861 34.72 -0.06 9.30
C GLY A 861 34.99 1.22 8.50
N GLY A 862 33.95 1.90 8.03
CA GLY A 862 34.09 3.16 7.27
C GLY A 862 34.58 3.00 5.83
N ARG A 863 34.51 1.78 5.26
CA ARG A 863 35.04 1.46 3.93
C ARG A 863 33.94 1.00 2.96
N PHE A 864 34.11 1.38 1.70
CA PHE A 864 33.17 1.13 0.62
C PHE A 864 33.84 0.38 -0.53
N LYS A 865 33.18 -0.66 -1.04
CA LYS A 865 33.52 -1.32 -2.30
C LYS A 865 32.94 -0.51 -3.45
N SER A 866 33.75 -0.18 -4.45
CA SER A 866 33.32 0.48 -5.68
C SER A 866 32.66 -0.52 -6.64
N ASP A 867 31.81 -0.01 -7.51
CA ASP A 867 31.31 -0.66 -8.73
C ASP A 867 32.39 -0.86 -9.83
N ARG A 868 33.68 -0.79 -9.48
CA ARG A 868 34.81 -1.16 -10.33
C ARG A 868 35.73 -2.11 -9.60
N ARG A 869 35.92 -3.31 -10.13
CA ARG A 869 36.68 -4.39 -9.50
C ARG A 869 38.16 -4.04 -9.31
N ALA A 870 38.70 -3.23 -10.22
CA ALA A 870 40.10 -2.80 -10.16
C ALA A 870 40.39 -1.77 -9.05
N LEU A 871 39.36 -1.11 -8.52
CA LEU A 871 39.54 -0.10 -7.47
C LEU A 871 39.57 -0.75 -6.08
N PRO A 872 40.49 -0.31 -5.19
CA PRO A 872 40.49 -0.78 -3.81
C PRO A 872 39.26 -0.27 -3.05
N PHE A 873 39.05 -0.78 -1.84
CA PHE A 873 38.04 -0.22 -0.95
C PHE A 873 38.39 1.23 -0.57
N ILE A 874 37.41 2.11 -0.65
CA ILE A 874 37.58 3.55 -0.45
C ILE A 874 37.01 3.92 0.93
N PRO A 875 37.76 4.66 1.78
CA PRO A 875 37.24 5.19 3.04
C PRO A 875 36.18 6.28 2.81
N ASP A 876 35.17 6.37 3.70
CA ASP A 876 34.16 7.44 3.67
C ASP A 876 34.77 8.85 3.57
N ALA A 877 35.83 9.10 4.35
CA ALA A 877 36.53 10.39 4.32
C ALA A 877 37.06 10.76 2.92
N ALA A 878 37.48 9.76 2.13
CA ALA A 878 37.92 9.98 0.76
C ALA A 878 36.73 10.25 -0.18
N LEU A 879 35.59 9.56 -0.01
CA LEU A 879 34.37 9.86 -0.78
C LEU A 879 33.90 11.31 -0.54
N ARG A 880 33.89 11.74 0.72
CA ARG A 880 33.52 13.13 1.07
C ARG A 880 34.48 14.15 0.47
N LEU A 881 35.78 13.85 0.46
CA LEU A 881 36.80 14.70 -0.16
C LEU A 881 36.59 14.79 -1.68
N LEU A 882 36.29 13.68 -2.35
CA LEU A 882 36.03 13.66 -3.79
C LEU A 882 34.82 14.55 -4.16
N VAL A 883 33.74 14.50 -3.37
CA VAL A 883 32.58 15.39 -3.58
C VAL A 883 32.93 16.87 -3.40
N SER A 884 33.81 17.19 -2.44
CA SER A 884 34.27 18.58 -2.25
C SER A 884 35.04 19.13 -3.44
N ALA A 885 35.66 18.26 -4.24
CA ALA A 885 36.35 18.61 -5.48
C ALA A 885 35.39 18.74 -6.69
N GLY A 886 34.14 18.28 -6.55
CA GLY A 886 33.09 18.39 -7.57
C GLY A 886 32.30 17.08 -7.74
N GLY A 887 30.98 17.18 -7.57
CA GLY A 887 30.05 16.05 -7.72
C GLY A 887 28.93 16.09 -6.69
N ALA A 888 28.14 15.01 -6.66
CA ALA A 888 27.17 14.75 -5.61
C ALA A 888 26.99 13.24 -5.42
N LEU A 889 26.86 12.82 -4.16
CA LEU A 889 26.68 11.43 -3.78
C LEU A 889 25.48 11.31 -2.84
N THR A 890 24.55 10.42 -3.16
CA THR A 890 23.41 10.07 -2.31
C THR A 890 23.73 8.78 -1.56
N TYR A 891 23.67 8.85 -0.24
CA TYR A 891 23.81 7.71 0.67
C TYR A 891 22.42 7.20 1.02
N THR A 892 22.17 5.90 0.87
CA THR A 892 20.85 5.29 1.12
C THR A 892 21.02 4.00 1.92
N CYS A 893 20.27 3.86 3.02
CA CYS A 893 20.11 2.57 3.69
C CYS A 893 19.03 1.76 2.95
N THR A 894 19.40 0.68 2.28
CA THR A 894 18.48 -0.21 1.58
C THR A 894 18.10 -1.41 2.47
N PRO A 895 17.04 -2.16 2.14
CA PRO A 895 16.75 -3.42 2.83
C PRO A 895 18.00 -4.32 2.88
N PRO A 896 18.23 -5.04 4.00
CA PRO A 896 19.34 -5.97 4.12
C PRO A 896 19.34 -7.00 2.98
N GLY A 897 20.51 -7.21 2.36
CA GLY A 897 20.70 -8.08 1.21
C GLY A 897 20.56 -7.39 -0.16
N SER A 898 19.88 -6.24 -0.24
CA SER A 898 19.66 -5.53 -1.52
C SER A 898 20.83 -4.64 -1.96
N GLY A 899 21.86 -4.49 -1.13
CA GLY A 899 22.94 -3.52 -1.36
C GLY A 899 23.78 -3.79 -2.60
N GLN A 900 24.00 -5.06 -2.97
CA GLN A 900 24.75 -5.39 -4.18
C GLN A 900 24.00 -4.89 -5.42
N ARG A 901 22.70 -5.25 -5.53
CA ARG A 901 21.81 -4.85 -6.63
C ARG A 901 21.71 -3.34 -6.77
N ILE A 902 21.40 -2.67 -5.67
CA ILE A 902 21.13 -1.22 -5.72
C ILE A 902 22.43 -0.43 -5.85
N GLY A 903 23.53 -0.93 -5.25
CA GLY A 903 24.78 -0.22 -5.11
C GLY A 903 25.71 -0.34 -6.33
N ILE A 904 26.03 -1.57 -6.75
CA ILE A 904 27.24 -1.83 -7.55
C ILE A 904 27.10 -2.84 -8.69
N ASP A 905 25.99 -3.58 -8.78
CA ASP A 905 25.76 -4.68 -9.74
C ASP A 905 24.25 -4.81 -9.97
N ARG A 906 23.71 -3.96 -10.85
CA ARG A 906 22.28 -3.65 -10.99
C ARG A 906 21.46 -4.84 -11.45
N ASP A 907 21.98 -5.66 -12.36
CA ASP A 907 21.31 -6.83 -12.91
C ASP A 907 21.76 -8.17 -12.30
N LEU A 908 22.79 -8.16 -11.44
CA LEU A 908 23.29 -9.31 -10.70
C LEU A 908 23.85 -10.41 -11.58
N ASP A 909 24.40 -10.05 -12.73
CA ASP A 909 25.11 -10.96 -13.62
C ASP A 909 26.55 -11.28 -13.13
N GLY A 910 27.02 -10.55 -12.12
CA GLY A 910 28.33 -10.71 -11.48
C GLY A 910 29.42 -9.78 -12.01
N PHE A 911 29.11 -8.95 -13.01
CA PHE A 911 29.92 -7.82 -13.46
C PHE A 911 29.45 -6.54 -12.76
N LEU A 912 30.38 -5.66 -12.39
CA LEU A 912 30.03 -4.47 -11.63
C LEU A 912 29.67 -3.32 -12.59
N ASP A 913 28.66 -2.50 -12.23
CA ASP A 913 28.09 -1.50 -13.15
C ASP A 913 29.16 -0.57 -13.77
N GLY A 914 30.18 -0.23 -12.99
CA GLY A 914 31.24 0.69 -13.40
C GLY A 914 32.29 0.07 -14.33
N ASP A 915 32.46 -1.26 -14.26
CA ASP A 915 33.29 -2.04 -15.19
C ASP A 915 32.54 -2.22 -16.53
N GLU A 916 31.25 -2.50 -16.46
CA GLU A 916 30.35 -2.59 -17.62
C GLU A 916 30.27 -1.30 -18.42
N ARG A 917 30.03 -0.17 -17.75
CA ARG A 917 30.05 1.15 -18.41
C ARG A 917 31.40 1.44 -19.06
N ALA A 918 32.51 0.97 -18.48
CA ALA A 918 33.84 1.12 -19.06
C ALA A 918 34.04 0.25 -20.32
N ALA A 919 33.45 -0.94 -20.35
CA ALA A 919 33.42 -1.84 -21.50
C ALA A 919 32.34 -1.49 -22.54
N ARG A 920 31.43 -0.57 -22.21
CA ARG A 920 30.24 -0.20 -23.01
C ARG A 920 29.18 -1.31 -23.10
N SER A 921 29.15 -2.20 -22.10
CA SER A 921 27.99 -3.06 -21.86
C SER A 921 26.92 -2.30 -21.06
N ASP A 922 25.74 -2.91 -20.92
CA ASP A 922 24.57 -2.26 -20.31
C ASP A 922 24.29 -2.87 -18.94
N PRO A 923 24.51 -2.15 -17.82
CA PRO A 923 24.26 -2.63 -16.46
C PRO A 923 22.80 -2.97 -16.14
N ALA A 924 21.90 -2.82 -17.10
CA ALA A 924 20.49 -3.16 -16.99
C ALA A 924 20.13 -4.41 -17.81
N ASP A 925 21.09 -5.08 -18.43
CA ASP A 925 20.88 -6.25 -19.27
C ASP A 925 21.88 -7.35 -18.91
N PRO A 926 21.44 -8.41 -18.19
CA PRO A 926 22.34 -9.49 -17.75
C PRO A 926 22.88 -10.33 -18.93
N GLY A 927 22.43 -10.08 -20.16
CA GLY A 927 23.02 -10.63 -21.38
C GLY A 927 24.14 -9.79 -21.99
N SER A 928 24.37 -8.57 -21.47
CA SER A 928 25.31 -7.57 -21.97
C SER A 928 26.51 -7.48 -21.03
N THR A 929 27.55 -8.28 -21.30
CA THR A 929 28.72 -8.42 -20.39
C THR A 929 30.02 -7.83 -20.98
N PRO A 930 31.01 -7.40 -20.14
CA PRO A 930 32.29 -6.80 -20.54
C PRO A 930 33.26 -7.63 -21.40
#